data_AF-A0A962IA19-F1
#
_entry.id   AF-A0A962IA19-F1
#
_cell.length_a   1.000
_cell.length_b   1.000
_cell.length_c   1.000
_cell.angle_alpha   90.00
_cell.angle_beta   90.00
_cell.angle_gamma   90.00
#
_symmetry.space_group_name_H-M   'P 1'
#
loop_
_entity.id
_entity.type
_entity.pdbx_description
1 polymer ?
#
loop_
_entity_poly.entity_id
_entity_poly.type
_entity_poly.pdbx_seq_one_letter_code
_entity_poly.pdbx_strand_id
1 'polypeptide(L)'
;MLLWCLVLATPVGATVHCVNSVATINTAYGLANSSANGSVHEIRVRTGTYNFSSNLSFGGIGEDKTFELTGGWNSDCSARTINPANTVFNGAGQGVTQFSFSGNHRHFRVEGIRFQNFGSFFLFENICPFGQSCADTESVRVRYNHFRQGTEALIVANDAQVYLVSNNLFESMTGPSGASDEATVKLGYANEDAIPQVSYNTFSLACAVAVKPAIWLHSERSSSLFSHNIVATSGCNAPIFVDSDFNGKAWRFRHNLYPSVNAGLPPAGGSSGNLIGLNPQFVSTTDFHLRESAPVSPAINAGQSPVQASQDGLSVPAQDLDGPAGGRLVGSNYDMGAYESAVNDATVLLVTNASDSGSGSLRAAITSANATPGLQKIHFNIPGGCSTPNVIALQSELPDITDSVEIDGYSEPDASPNTLSLGSDAVICVVLFGLNASLGQALQVPQGVPAGTSLTVKGLAFSSFENAVAIRLRGGSNHRIQGNAIGGIGPGALGDLFSNAIGVQVRSEAQNALIGGPEPEDRNSIGAATTSAVSLIDASSNGHTIQNNYIGLAASGTSPSPIGNGATGNGIFASASANLRILDNVIAAVPNGAAISITGATATGYEIARNKLGTSASSIPTAAFRNGSGITITNGSGGHQIGGILNQSVSNTITNSSGAGVHLTTSAGVGTTVRPNRIFGNGVDTNALGIDLGDLGALPNDSGDGDGGPNNGQNKPVVTDSLVNADGTRQVSGLLSTQNGSYIIDIYRSPDCP
;
A
#
# COMPACT_ATOMS: atom_id res chain seq x y z
N MET A 1 -54.54 0.75 -4.35
CA MET A 1 -53.58 0.35 -5.41
C MET A 1 -52.20 0.24 -4.78
N LEU A 2 -51.47 -0.82 -5.09
CA LEU A 2 -50.39 -1.43 -4.31
C LEU A 2 -49.28 -0.49 -3.81
N LEU A 3 -48.98 -0.61 -2.52
CA LEU A 3 -47.83 -0.06 -1.81
C LEU A 3 -46.57 -0.88 -2.18
N TRP A 4 -45.64 -0.32 -2.95
CA TRP A 4 -44.32 -0.93 -3.15
C TRP A 4 -43.35 -0.29 -2.14
N CYS A 5 -43.04 -1.03 -1.08
CA CYS A 5 -41.95 -0.74 -0.17
C CYS A 5 -40.64 -0.93 -0.93
N LEU A 6 -39.98 0.17 -1.35
CA LEU A 6 -38.61 0.10 -1.84
C LEU A 6 -37.69 -0.11 -0.63
N VAL A 7 -37.29 -1.36 -0.42
CA VAL A 7 -36.22 -1.70 0.53
C VAL A 7 -34.94 -1.10 -0.02
N LEU A 8 -34.48 0.00 0.56
CA LEU A 8 -33.13 0.50 0.34
C LEU A 8 -32.17 -0.62 0.76
N ALA A 9 -31.40 -1.14 -0.21
CA ALA A 9 -30.32 -2.05 0.08
C ALA A 9 -29.36 -1.35 1.05
N THR A 10 -29.26 -1.88 2.26
CA THR A 10 -28.22 -1.57 3.22
C THR A 10 -26.86 -1.68 2.53
N PRO A 11 -25.86 -0.84 2.86
CA PRO A 11 -24.50 -1.05 2.37
C PRO A 11 -24.11 -2.49 2.71
N VAL A 12 -23.88 -3.31 1.69
CA VAL A 12 -23.61 -4.74 1.88
C VAL A 12 -22.26 -4.82 2.58
N GLY A 13 -22.28 -5.09 3.88
CA GLY A 13 -21.06 -5.38 4.63
C GLY A 13 -20.30 -6.52 3.94
N ALA A 14 -18.97 -6.45 3.97
CA ALA A 14 -18.13 -7.53 3.47
C ALA A 14 -18.58 -8.87 4.09
N THR A 15 -18.96 -9.81 3.23
CA THR A 15 -19.36 -11.14 3.69
C THR A 15 -18.09 -11.96 3.89
N VAL A 16 -17.71 -12.11 5.17
CA VAL A 16 -16.56 -12.93 5.56
C VAL A 16 -17.02 -14.38 5.72
N HIS A 17 -16.47 -15.27 4.90
CA HIS A 17 -16.71 -16.71 4.95
C HIS A 17 -15.54 -17.40 5.65
N CYS A 18 -15.73 -17.77 6.92
CA CYS A 18 -14.75 -18.55 7.65
C CYS A 18 -14.97 -20.05 7.40
N VAL A 19 -14.19 -20.65 6.48
CA VAL A 19 -14.43 -22.00 5.94
C VAL A 19 -13.40 -23.01 6.43
N ASN A 20 -13.84 -24.25 6.66
CA ASN A 20 -13.08 -25.31 7.33
C ASN A 20 -13.28 -26.71 6.71
N SER A 21 -13.97 -26.79 5.57
CA SER A 21 -14.14 -28.03 4.80
C SER A 21 -14.32 -27.72 3.32
N VAL A 22 -14.11 -28.71 2.45
CA VAL A 22 -14.37 -28.56 1.00
C VAL A 22 -15.84 -28.19 0.74
N ALA A 23 -16.78 -28.74 1.51
CA ALA A 23 -18.19 -28.41 1.38
C ALA A 23 -18.49 -26.94 1.72
N THR A 24 -17.89 -26.41 2.79
CA THR A 24 -18.05 -25.00 3.18
C THR A 24 -17.32 -24.05 2.24
N ILE A 25 -16.17 -24.46 1.67
CA ILE A 25 -15.51 -23.75 0.57
C ILE A 25 -16.42 -23.67 -0.66
N ASN A 26 -16.94 -24.80 -1.15
CA ASN A 26 -17.84 -24.83 -2.31
C ASN A 26 -19.10 -23.98 -2.10
N THR A 27 -19.63 -24.00 -0.87
CA THR A 27 -20.79 -23.17 -0.50
C THR A 27 -20.45 -21.68 -0.57
N ALA A 28 -19.32 -21.26 0.01
CA ALA A 28 -18.88 -19.87 -0.02
C ALA A 28 -18.64 -19.38 -1.47
N TYR A 29 -18.04 -20.21 -2.32
CA TYR A 29 -17.86 -19.91 -3.74
C TYR A 29 -19.19 -19.84 -4.49
N GLY A 30 -20.13 -20.75 -4.23
CA GLY A 30 -21.47 -20.70 -4.81
C GLY A 30 -22.23 -19.42 -4.44
N LEU A 31 -22.10 -18.97 -3.18
CA LEU A 31 -22.66 -17.69 -2.72
C LEU A 31 -21.98 -16.50 -3.41
N ALA A 32 -20.66 -16.50 -3.53
CA ALA A 32 -19.93 -15.43 -4.23
C ALA A 32 -20.22 -15.40 -5.75
N ASN A 33 -20.41 -16.57 -6.38
CA ASN A 33 -20.76 -16.66 -7.79
C ASN A 33 -22.19 -16.17 -8.07
N SER A 34 -23.13 -16.37 -7.14
CA SER A 34 -24.54 -16.00 -7.31
C SER A 34 -24.91 -14.63 -6.74
N SER A 35 -23.99 -13.95 -6.07
CA SER A 35 -24.20 -12.62 -5.50
C SER A 35 -24.28 -11.53 -6.59
N ALA A 36 -24.85 -10.38 -6.22
CA ALA A 36 -24.95 -9.21 -7.09
C ALA A 36 -23.59 -8.51 -7.30
N ASN A 37 -23.50 -7.68 -8.34
CA ASN A 37 -22.36 -6.79 -8.59
C ASN A 37 -22.10 -5.87 -7.39
N GLY A 38 -20.85 -5.51 -7.15
CA GLY A 38 -20.41 -4.70 -6.00
C GLY A 38 -20.38 -5.46 -4.67
N SER A 39 -20.68 -6.76 -4.66
CA SER A 39 -20.57 -7.57 -3.44
C SER A 39 -19.11 -7.85 -3.08
N VAL A 40 -18.86 -7.93 -1.78
CA VAL A 40 -17.53 -8.21 -1.23
C VAL A 40 -17.53 -9.56 -0.53
N HIS A 41 -16.67 -10.46 -1.00
CA HIS A 41 -16.54 -11.82 -0.51
C HIS A 41 -15.10 -12.11 -0.10
N GLU A 42 -14.90 -12.22 1.21
CA GLU A 42 -13.63 -12.63 1.79
C GLU A 42 -13.74 -14.08 2.28
N ILE A 43 -13.15 -15.01 1.54
CA ILE A 43 -13.13 -16.43 1.86
C ILE A 43 -11.86 -16.73 2.65
N ARG A 44 -12.02 -16.74 3.97
CA ARG A 44 -10.98 -17.04 4.96
C ARG A 44 -10.93 -18.54 5.19
N VAL A 45 -9.90 -19.18 4.65
CA VAL A 45 -9.73 -20.62 4.79
C VAL A 45 -8.87 -20.93 6.01
N ARG A 46 -9.43 -21.74 6.91
CA ARG A 46 -8.73 -22.20 8.10
C ARG A 46 -7.55 -23.09 7.74
N THR A 47 -6.57 -23.17 8.62
CA THR A 47 -5.47 -24.11 8.47
C THR A 47 -5.98 -25.55 8.32
N GLY A 48 -5.41 -26.30 7.38
CA GLY A 48 -5.85 -27.65 7.05
C GLY A 48 -5.52 -28.08 5.62
N THR A 49 -5.78 -29.35 5.33
CA THR A 49 -5.69 -29.92 3.98
C THR A 49 -7.09 -30.24 3.46
N TYR A 50 -7.39 -29.75 2.26
CA TYR A 50 -8.69 -29.80 1.62
C TYR A 50 -8.60 -30.64 0.36
N ASN A 51 -9.17 -31.84 0.39
CA ASN A 51 -9.13 -32.78 -0.73
C ASN A 51 -10.34 -32.58 -1.65
N PHE A 52 -10.11 -31.93 -2.79
CA PHE A 52 -11.14 -31.67 -3.79
C PHE A 52 -11.32 -32.90 -4.71
N SER A 53 -12.56 -33.22 -5.04
CA SER A 53 -12.94 -34.27 -6.00
C SER A 53 -13.59 -33.72 -7.27
N SER A 54 -13.78 -32.41 -7.36
CA SER A 54 -14.30 -31.68 -8.52
C SER A 54 -13.59 -30.34 -8.68
N ASN A 55 -13.69 -29.74 -9.87
CA ASN A 55 -13.15 -28.41 -10.13
C ASN A 55 -13.76 -27.37 -9.18
N LEU A 56 -12.93 -26.40 -8.80
CA LEU A 56 -13.35 -25.21 -8.08
C LEU A 56 -13.28 -24.03 -9.06
N SER A 57 -14.43 -23.43 -9.36
CA SER A 57 -14.53 -22.36 -10.35
C SER A 57 -15.27 -21.15 -9.78
N PHE A 58 -14.63 -20.00 -9.87
CA PHE A 58 -15.20 -18.69 -9.65
C PHE A 58 -15.32 -17.96 -11.00
N GLY A 59 -16.52 -17.44 -11.30
CA GLY A 59 -16.86 -16.84 -12.59
C GLY A 59 -18.36 -16.82 -12.91
N GLY A 60 -19.19 -16.58 -11.89
CA GLY A 60 -20.66 -16.56 -12.00
C GLY A 60 -21.26 -15.32 -12.67
N ILE A 61 -22.58 -15.15 -12.56
CA ILE A 61 -23.33 -14.05 -13.17
C ILE A 61 -23.01 -12.73 -12.44
N GLY A 62 -22.68 -11.69 -13.19
CA GLY A 62 -22.42 -10.35 -12.66
C GLY A 62 -20.92 -10.03 -12.51
N GLU A 63 -20.49 -8.98 -13.20
CA GLU A 63 -19.13 -8.42 -13.21
C GLU A 63 -19.02 -7.31 -12.13
N ASP A 64 -17.84 -7.03 -11.58
CA ASP A 64 -17.52 -6.05 -10.51
C ASP A 64 -17.70 -6.53 -9.05
N LYS A 65 -17.19 -7.72 -8.68
CA LYS A 65 -17.17 -8.19 -7.27
C LYS A 65 -15.78 -8.07 -6.64
N THR A 66 -15.69 -7.98 -5.32
CA THR A 66 -14.42 -8.15 -4.59
C THR A 66 -14.30 -9.61 -4.18
N PHE A 67 -13.32 -10.33 -4.73
CA PHE A 67 -13.04 -11.72 -4.42
C PHE A 67 -11.67 -11.88 -3.77
N GLU A 68 -11.69 -12.27 -2.49
CA GLU A 68 -10.48 -12.59 -1.75
C GLU A 68 -10.50 -14.04 -1.27
N LEU A 69 -9.52 -14.83 -1.67
CA LEU A 69 -9.26 -16.17 -1.18
C LEU A 69 -7.95 -16.17 -0.39
N THR A 70 -8.05 -16.33 0.92
CA THR A 70 -6.88 -16.23 1.81
C THR A 70 -6.78 -17.46 2.71
N GLY A 71 -5.62 -18.09 2.71
CA GLY A 71 -5.28 -19.20 3.62
C GLY A 71 -4.56 -18.74 4.88
N GLY A 72 -4.44 -19.65 5.85
CA GLY A 72 -3.66 -19.45 7.07
C GLY A 72 -4.47 -18.96 8.26
N TRP A 73 -5.80 -19.02 8.21
CA TRP A 73 -6.65 -18.51 9.28
C TRP A 73 -6.77 -19.49 10.46
N ASN A 74 -6.83 -18.94 11.66
CA ASN A 74 -7.07 -19.71 12.89
C ASN A 74 -8.54 -20.22 12.97
N SER A 75 -8.86 -20.93 14.06
CA SER A 75 -10.14 -21.64 14.20
C SER A 75 -11.40 -20.77 14.20
N ASP A 76 -11.28 -19.48 14.43
CA ASP A 76 -12.40 -18.52 14.38
C ASP A 76 -12.24 -17.47 13.27
N CYS A 77 -11.18 -17.57 12.47
CA CYS A 77 -10.78 -16.60 11.45
C CYS A 77 -10.63 -15.16 11.97
N SER A 78 -10.26 -15.00 13.25
CA SER A 78 -9.92 -13.70 13.85
C SER A 78 -8.47 -13.31 13.57
N ALA A 79 -7.58 -14.29 13.37
CA ALA A 79 -6.15 -14.08 13.11
C ALA A 79 -5.66 -14.98 11.96
N ARG A 80 -4.61 -14.52 11.27
CA ARG A 80 -4.04 -15.17 10.09
C ARG A 80 -2.52 -15.27 10.20
N THR A 81 -1.99 -16.45 9.92
CA THR A 81 -0.56 -16.67 9.70
C THR A 81 -0.34 -17.05 8.24
N ILE A 82 0.25 -16.15 7.47
CA ILE A 82 0.50 -16.36 6.04
C ILE A 82 1.66 -17.34 5.88
N ASN A 83 1.33 -18.59 5.63
CA ASN A 83 2.28 -19.62 5.20
C ASN A 83 1.49 -20.64 4.37
N PRO A 84 1.82 -20.86 3.08
CA PRO A 84 1.04 -21.75 2.22
C PRO A 84 1.05 -23.21 2.69
N ALA A 85 2.01 -23.62 3.54
CA ALA A 85 1.99 -24.95 4.14
C ALA A 85 0.83 -25.16 5.12
N ASN A 86 0.31 -24.09 5.71
CA ASN A 86 -0.79 -24.16 6.68
C ASN A 86 -2.13 -24.44 6.02
N THR A 87 -2.33 -24.10 4.74
CA THR A 87 -3.59 -24.27 4.01
C THR A 87 -3.34 -24.92 2.66
N VAL A 88 -3.73 -26.18 2.52
CA VAL A 88 -3.41 -27.00 1.33
C VAL A 88 -4.68 -27.34 0.57
N PHE A 89 -4.77 -26.90 -0.68
CA PHE A 89 -5.79 -27.30 -1.65
C PHE A 89 -5.23 -28.44 -2.48
N ASN A 90 -5.74 -29.64 -2.24
CA ASN A 90 -5.24 -30.87 -2.85
C ASN A 90 -6.27 -31.44 -3.83
N GLY A 91 -5.91 -31.58 -5.11
CA GLY A 91 -6.81 -32.13 -6.13
C GLY A 91 -6.83 -33.66 -6.22
N ALA A 92 -6.28 -34.39 -5.24
CA ALA A 92 -6.01 -35.83 -5.34
C ALA A 92 -7.21 -36.69 -5.76
N GLY A 93 -7.13 -37.26 -6.98
CA GLY A 93 -8.05 -38.25 -7.54
C GLY A 93 -8.51 -37.90 -8.97
N GLN A 94 -7.76 -38.32 -10.00
CA GLN A 94 -8.06 -38.43 -11.46
C GLN A 94 -9.29 -37.64 -12.01
N GLY A 95 -9.48 -36.37 -11.65
CA GLY A 95 -10.71 -35.65 -11.98
C GLY A 95 -10.81 -34.17 -11.61
N VAL A 96 -9.98 -33.64 -10.69
CA VAL A 96 -9.82 -32.18 -10.52
C VAL A 96 -8.84 -31.68 -11.57
N THR A 97 -9.39 -31.17 -12.67
CA THR A 97 -8.61 -30.59 -13.76
C THR A 97 -8.35 -29.10 -13.55
N GLN A 98 -9.04 -28.42 -12.62
CA GLN A 98 -9.01 -26.96 -12.59
C GLN A 98 -9.30 -26.31 -11.22
N PHE A 99 -8.41 -25.39 -10.80
CA PHE A 99 -8.72 -24.29 -9.88
C PHE A 99 -8.84 -23.01 -10.72
N SER A 100 -10.05 -22.48 -10.91
CA SER A 100 -10.31 -21.37 -11.84
C SER A 100 -10.93 -20.17 -11.14
N PHE A 101 -10.41 -19.00 -11.46
CA PHE A 101 -10.84 -17.69 -11.01
C PHE A 101 -10.96 -16.82 -12.25
N SER A 102 -12.17 -16.44 -12.64
CA SER A 102 -12.41 -15.79 -13.93
C SER A 102 -13.54 -14.78 -13.88
N GLY A 103 -13.55 -13.86 -14.85
CA GLY A 103 -14.51 -12.77 -14.95
C GLY A 103 -13.85 -11.41 -14.75
N ASN A 104 -14.62 -10.35 -14.92
CA ASN A 104 -14.24 -8.97 -14.65
C ASN A 104 -14.68 -8.61 -13.22
N HIS A 105 -13.76 -8.63 -12.27
CA HIS A 105 -14.06 -8.44 -10.85
C HIS A 105 -13.18 -7.34 -10.29
N ARG A 106 -13.75 -6.49 -9.43
CA ARG A 106 -13.06 -5.35 -8.83
C ARG A 106 -11.72 -5.71 -8.21
N HIS A 107 -11.67 -6.81 -7.46
CA HIS A 107 -10.41 -7.33 -6.94
C HIS A 107 -10.36 -8.85 -7.02
N PHE A 108 -9.22 -9.35 -7.48
CA PHE A 108 -8.78 -10.72 -7.26
C PHE A 108 -7.61 -10.73 -6.30
N ARG A 109 -7.79 -11.40 -5.17
CA ARG A 109 -6.70 -11.66 -4.22
C ARG A 109 -6.65 -13.14 -3.89
N VAL A 110 -5.54 -13.81 -4.23
CA VAL A 110 -5.29 -15.21 -3.88
C VAL A 110 -3.99 -15.31 -3.10
N GLU A 111 -4.06 -15.68 -1.82
CA GLU A 111 -2.88 -15.65 -0.96
C GLU A 111 -2.78 -16.75 0.11
N GLY A 112 -1.54 -17.19 0.37
CA GLY A 112 -1.22 -18.03 1.52
C GLY A 112 -1.77 -19.46 1.40
N ILE A 113 -1.87 -20.00 0.18
CA ILE A 113 -2.42 -21.33 -0.09
C ILE A 113 -1.41 -22.16 -0.88
N ARG A 114 -1.24 -23.43 -0.48
CA ARG A 114 -0.59 -24.43 -1.32
C ARG A 114 -1.64 -25.11 -2.21
N PHE A 115 -1.56 -24.91 -3.52
CA PHE A 115 -2.30 -25.69 -4.51
C PHE A 115 -1.44 -26.88 -4.92
N GLN A 116 -1.96 -28.11 -4.79
CA GLN A 116 -1.21 -29.30 -5.15
C GLN A 116 -2.04 -30.38 -5.87
N ASN A 117 -1.36 -31.17 -6.70
CA ASN A 117 -1.96 -32.27 -7.47
C ASN A 117 -3.17 -31.81 -8.32
N PHE A 118 -2.95 -30.83 -9.20
CA PHE A 118 -4.00 -30.22 -10.02
C PHE A 118 -3.65 -30.26 -11.52
N GLY A 119 -4.66 -30.18 -12.38
CA GLY A 119 -4.45 -29.92 -13.80
C GLY A 119 -3.94 -28.50 -13.99
N SER A 120 -4.86 -27.54 -13.98
CA SER A 120 -4.57 -26.13 -14.25
C SER A 120 -5.00 -25.23 -13.11
N PHE A 121 -4.18 -24.21 -12.83
CA PHE A 121 -4.59 -23.04 -12.07
C PHE A 121 -4.85 -21.89 -13.04
N PHE A 122 -6.06 -21.35 -13.06
CA PHE A 122 -6.42 -20.21 -13.90
C PHE A 122 -6.86 -19.06 -13.03
N LEU A 123 -6.18 -17.93 -13.16
CA LEU A 123 -6.72 -16.63 -12.84
C LEU A 123 -6.77 -15.86 -14.16
N PHE A 124 -7.98 -15.63 -14.66
CA PHE A 124 -8.19 -15.00 -15.95
C PHE A 124 -9.23 -13.89 -15.81
N GLU A 125 -8.73 -12.68 -15.65
CA GLU A 125 -9.57 -11.49 -15.63
C GLU A 125 -9.96 -11.12 -17.08
N ASN A 126 -11.25 -10.93 -17.32
CA ASN A 126 -11.83 -10.74 -18.65
C ASN A 126 -12.09 -9.26 -18.96
N ILE A 127 -11.77 -8.83 -20.17
CA ILE A 127 -12.26 -7.55 -20.70
C ILE A 127 -13.79 -7.52 -20.64
N CYS A 128 -14.34 -6.40 -20.17
CA CYS A 128 -15.79 -6.18 -20.18
C CYS A 128 -16.39 -6.49 -21.58
N PRO A 129 -17.45 -7.31 -21.67
CA PRO A 129 -18.05 -7.66 -22.95
C PRO A 129 -18.49 -6.42 -23.75
N PHE A 130 -18.29 -6.46 -25.08
CA PHE A 130 -18.65 -5.37 -25.98
C PHE A 130 -20.12 -4.93 -25.80
N GLY A 131 -20.33 -3.64 -25.49
CA GLY A 131 -21.65 -3.04 -25.29
C GLY A 131 -22.14 -3.00 -23.84
N GLN A 132 -21.33 -3.44 -22.86
CA GLN A 132 -21.58 -3.25 -21.44
C GLN A 132 -20.62 -2.19 -20.85
N SER A 133 -21.08 -1.49 -19.81
CA SER A 133 -20.22 -0.63 -18.98
C SER A 133 -19.97 -1.39 -17.67
N CYS A 134 -18.80 -2.01 -17.56
CA CYS A 134 -18.27 -2.58 -16.33
C CYS A 134 -17.23 -1.62 -15.76
N ALA A 135 -17.00 -1.66 -14.44
CA ALA A 135 -15.86 -0.97 -13.85
C ALA A 135 -14.58 -1.74 -14.17
N ASP A 136 -13.45 -1.04 -14.28
CA ASP A 136 -12.14 -1.68 -14.45
C ASP A 136 -11.80 -2.54 -13.22
N THR A 137 -11.08 -3.64 -13.43
CA THR A 137 -10.51 -4.38 -12.31
C THR A 137 -9.49 -3.51 -11.58
N GLU A 138 -9.69 -3.22 -10.30
CA GLU A 138 -8.75 -2.38 -9.54
C GLU A 138 -7.46 -3.15 -9.23
N SER A 139 -7.54 -4.45 -8.97
CA SER A 139 -6.33 -5.24 -8.71
C SER A 139 -6.45 -6.74 -8.92
N VAL A 140 -5.39 -7.32 -9.49
CA VAL A 140 -5.08 -8.76 -9.49
C VAL A 140 -3.81 -8.98 -8.68
N ARG A 141 -3.95 -9.69 -7.54
CA ARG A 141 -2.86 -10.02 -6.62
C ARG A 141 -2.80 -11.53 -6.38
N VAL A 142 -1.70 -12.15 -6.77
CA VAL A 142 -1.39 -13.56 -6.48
C VAL A 142 -0.09 -13.57 -5.67
N ARG A 143 -0.20 -13.75 -4.35
CA ARG A 143 0.95 -13.64 -3.44
C ARG A 143 1.07 -14.79 -2.45
N TYR A 144 2.29 -15.15 -2.08
CA TYR A 144 2.54 -16.12 -0.99
C TYR A 144 1.93 -17.51 -1.21
N ASN A 145 1.77 -17.94 -2.46
CA ASN A 145 1.20 -19.25 -2.78
C ASN A 145 2.29 -20.27 -3.11
N HIS A 146 1.95 -21.55 -2.95
CA HIS A 146 2.80 -22.68 -3.35
C HIS A 146 2.05 -23.57 -4.34
N PHE A 147 2.43 -23.53 -5.61
CA PHE A 147 1.89 -24.38 -6.66
C PHE A 147 2.78 -25.61 -6.80
N ARG A 148 2.26 -26.80 -6.52
CA ARG A 148 3.04 -28.04 -6.46
C ARG A 148 2.42 -29.15 -7.30
N GLN A 149 3.21 -29.82 -8.12
CA GLN A 149 2.73 -30.99 -8.89
C GLN A 149 1.49 -30.67 -9.75
N GLY A 150 1.45 -29.47 -10.33
CA GLY A 150 0.44 -29.05 -11.29
C GLY A 150 0.87 -29.30 -12.75
N THR A 151 -0.07 -29.16 -13.67
CA THR A 151 0.25 -29.15 -15.12
C THR A 151 0.59 -27.74 -15.58
N GLU A 152 -0.26 -26.75 -15.30
CA GLU A 152 -0.04 -25.36 -15.72
C GLU A 152 -0.61 -24.32 -14.74
N ALA A 153 -0.07 -23.11 -14.80
CA ALA A 153 -0.62 -21.94 -14.11
C ALA A 153 -0.71 -20.74 -15.08
N LEU A 154 -1.92 -20.21 -15.26
CA LEU A 154 -2.20 -19.03 -16.06
C LEU A 154 -2.69 -17.92 -15.13
N ILE A 155 -2.02 -16.79 -15.15
CA ILE A 155 -2.41 -15.57 -14.43
C ILE A 155 -2.43 -14.45 -15.46
N VAL A 156 -3.62 -14.02 -15.85
CA VAL A 156 -3.82 -13.01 -16.91
C VAL A 156 -4.78 -11.96 -16.40
N ALA A 157 -4.42 -10.70 -16.62
CA ALA A 157 -5.29 -9.56 -16.44
C ALA A 157 -5.33 -8.72 -17.70
N ASN A 158 -6.52 -8.42 -18.19
CA ASN A 158 -6.73 -7.65 -19.40
C ASN A 158 -7.11 -6.19 -19.12
N ASP A 159 -7.78 -5.88 -18.01
CA ASP A 159 -8.18 -4.52 -17.63
C ASP A 159 -7.76 -4.12 -16.20
N ALA A 160 -6.96 -4.95 -15.52
CA ALA A 160 -6.53 -4.62 -14.16
C ALA A 160 -5.64 -3.37 -14.07
N GLN A 161 -5.91 -2.49 -13.12
CA GLN A 161 -5.03 -1.36 -12.81
C GLN A 161 -3.76 -1.82 -12.14
N VAL A 162 -3.86 -2.71 -11.15
CA VAL A 162 -2.71 -3.31 -10.46
C VAL A 162 -2.59 -4.78 -10.81
N TYR A 163 -1.43 -5.19 -11.32
CA TYR A 163 -1.08 -6.60 -11.53
C TYR A 163 0.19 -6.95 -10.75
N LEU A 164 0.04 -7.79 -9.72
CA LEU A 164 1.13 -8.20 -8.84
C LEU A 164 1.13 -9.72 -8.63
N VAL A 165 2.14 -10.38 -9.18
CA VAL A 165 2.43 -11.80 -8.96
C VAL A 165 3.73 -11.89 -8.19
N SER A 166 3.65 -12.10 -6.88
CA SER A 166 4.82 -11.92 -6.02
C SER A 166 4.96 -12.95 -4.91
N ASN A 167 6.19 -13.35 -4.60
CA ASN A 167 6.52 -14.27 -3.51
C ASN A 167 5.81 -15.63 -3.58
N ASN A 168 5.65 -16.20 -4.78
CA ASN A 168 5.08 -17.54 -4.97
C ASN A 168 6.17 -18.58 -5.27
N LEU A 169 5.92 -19.84 -4.88
CA LEU A 169 6.73 -20.99 -5.26
C LEU A 169 5.96 -21.85 -6.28
N PHE A 170 6.54 -22.08 -7.45
CA PHE A 170 6.06 -23.04 -8.44
C PHE A 170 7.03 -24.23 -8.46
N GLU A 171 6.59 -25.37 -7.94
CA GLU A 171 7.40 -26.57 -7.74
C GLU A 171 6.88 -27.75 -8.55
N SER A 172 7.78 -28.45 -9.25
CA SER A 172 7.49 -29.74 -9.89
C SER A 172 6.29 -29.68 -10.83
N MET A 173 6.10 -28.52 -11.49
CA MET A 173 5.08 -28.34 -12.52
C MET A 173 5.56 -29.01 -13.81
N THR A 174 4.67 -29.74 -14.49
CA THR A 174 5.06 -30.61 -15.62
C THR A 174 4.86 -30.00 -17.00
N GLY A 175 4.02 -28.97 -17.11
CA GLY A 175 3.66 -28.34 -18.39
C GLY A 175 2.64 -29.16 -19.19
N PRO A 176 1.82 -28.50 -20.03
CA PRO A 176 0.80 -29.19 -20.82
C PRO A 176 1.40 -29.98 -21.99
N SER A 177 0.89 -31.20 -22.19
CA SER A 177 1.35 -32.16 -23.22
C SER A 177 0.74 -31.93 -24.62
N GLY A 178 -0.18 -30.96 -24.77
CA GLY A 178 -0.85 -30.62 -26.03
C GLY A 178 0.02 -29.85 -27.03
N ALA A 179 -0.48 -29.67 -28.27
CA ALA A 179 0.25 -29.05 -29.39
C ALA A 179 0.18 -27.51 -29.45
N SER A 180 -0.49 -26.85 -28.50
CA SER A 180 -0.59 -25.39 -28.39
C SER A 180 0.71 -24.77 -27.83
N ASP A 181 0.92 -23.47 -28.10
CA ASP A 181 2.04 -22.62 -27.62
C ASP A 181 2.03 -22.38 -26.08
N GLU A 182 1.64 -23.39 -25.32
CA GLU A 182 1.39 -23.29 -23.89
C GLU A 182 2.64 -23.49 -23.03
N ALA A 183 3.11 -22.44 -22.37
CA ALA A 183 4.11 -22.54 -21.31
C ALA A 183 3.54 -23.15 -20.01
N THR A 184 4.41 -23.70 -19.17
CA THR A 184 4.04 -24.23 -17.85
C THR A 184 3.48 -23.13 -16.93
N VAL A 185 4.05 -21.93 -17.01
CA VAL A 185 3.51 -20.74 -16.34
C VAL A 185 3.32 -19.63 -17.37
N LYS A 186 2.14 -19.02 -17.39
CA LYS A 186 1.79 -17.91 -18.28
C LYS A 186 1.36 -16.71 -17.45
N LEU A 187 2.03 -15.57 -17.68
CA LEU A 187 1.77 -14.31 -16.99
C LEU A 187 1.48 -13.23 -18.04
N GLY A 188 0.25 -12.70 -18.04
CA GLY A 188 -0.22 -11.77 -19.05
C GLY A 188 -0.83 -10.49 -18.45
N TYR A 189 -0.50 -9.35 -19.05
CA TYR A 189 -1.07 -8.05 -18.68
C TYR A 189 -1.43 -7.24 -19.93
N ALA A 190 -2.72 -7.10 -20.25
CA ALA A 190 -3.17 -6.43 -21.47
C ALA A 190 -3.71 -5.00 -21.24
N ASN A 191 -3.36 -4.37 -20.12
CA ASN A 191 -3.72 -2.97 -19.81
C ASN A 191 -2.49 -2.03 -19.88
N GLU A 192 -2.70 -0.72 -19.95
CA GLU A 192 -1.64 0.31 -20.05
C GLU A 192 -1.52 1.21 -18.80
N ASP A 193 -2.30 0.97 -17.74
CA ASP A 193 -2.35 1.81 -16.54
C ASP A 193 -1.06 1.74 -15.68
N ALA A 194 -1.01 0.82 -14.70
CA ALA A 194 0.15 0.69 -13.81
C ALA A 194 1.19 -0.28 -14.37
N ILE A 195 2.42 -0.17 -13.89
CA ILE A 195 3.49 -1.09 -14.27
C ILE A 195 3.22 -2.46 -13.60
N PRO A 196 2.97 -3.54 -14.37
CA PRO A 196 2.79 -4.86 -13.78
C PRO A 196 4.10 -5.36 -13.19
N GLN A 197 4.01 -6.09 -12.07
CA GLN A 197 5.18 -6.59 -11.36
C GLN A 197 5.09 -8.09 -11.12
N VAL A 198 6.12 -8.81 -11.58
CA VAL A 198 6.36 -10.21 -11.29
C VAL A 198 7.66 -10.31 -10.50
N SER A 199 7.56 -10.53 -9.20
CA SER A 199 8.74 -10.41 -8.32
C SER A 199 8.86 -11.44 -7.22
N TYR A 200 10.10 -11.76 -6.82
CA TYR A 200 10.37 -12.67 -5.69
C TYR A 200 9.73 -14.06 -5.82
N ASN A 201 9.45 -14.52 -7.03
CA ASN A 201 8.92 -15.86 -7.23
C ASN A 201 10.07 -16.86 -7.42
N THR A 202 9.88 -18.09 -6.96
CA THR A 202 10.75 -19.22 -7.30
C THR A 202 10.02 -20.16 -8.25
N PHE A 203 10.57 -20.32 -9.45
CA PHE A 203 10.06 -21.21 -10.49
C PHE A 203 10.99 -22.42 -10.63
N SER A 204 10.52 -23.59 -10.24
CA SER A 204 11.17 -24.88 -10.46
C SER A 204 10.28 -25.72 -11.38
N LEU A 205 10.52 -25.60 -12.68
CA LEU A 205 9.62 -26.05 -13.73
C LEU A 205 10.26 -27.13 -14.61
N ALA A 206 9.45 -28.07 -15.06
CA ALA A 206 9.78 -28.98 -16.14
C ALA A 206 8.86 -28.71 -17.34
N CYS A 207 9.37 -28.92 -18.55
CA CYS A 207 8.55 -28.89 -19.75
C CYS A 207 8.27 -30.31 -20.24
N ALA A 208 6.99 -30.65 -20.39
CA ALA A 208 6.57 -31.93 -20.97
C ALA A 208 7.01 -32.10 -22.42
N VAL A 209 7.22 -30.99 -23.15
CA VAL A 209 7.62 -30.98 -24.56
C VAL A 209 8.83 -30.05 -24.75
N ALA A 210 9.92 -30.60 -25.28
CA ALA A 210 11.22 -29.91 -25.38
C ALA A 210 11.25 -28.66 -26.26
N VAL A 211 10.19 -28.36 -27.02
CA VAL A 211 10.09 -27.15 -27.86
C VAL A 211 9.44 -25.96 -27.14
N LYS A 212 8.87 -26.16 -25.95
CA LYS A 212 8.08 -25.13 -25.25
C LYS A 212 8.92 -24.33 -24.25
N PRO A 213 8.61 -23.03 -24.03
CA PRO A 213 9.21 -22.26 -22.96
C PRO A 213 8.60 -22.63 -21.60
N ALA A 214 9.36 -22.46 -20.51
CA ALA A 214 8.85 -22.74 -19.16
C ALA A 214 7.90 -21.64 -18.67
N ILE A 215 8.28 -20.37 -18.90
CA ILE A 215 7.52 -19.18 -18.55
C ILE A 215 7.21 -18.41 -19.82
N TRP A 216 5.97 -17.97 -19.99
CA TRP A 216 5.54 -17.05 -21.04
C TRP A 216 5.09 -15.74 -20.39
N LEU A 217 5.68 -14.64 -20.83
CA LEU A 217 5.42 -13.29 -20.34
C LEU A 217 4.84 -12.45 -21.47
N HIS A 218 3.70 -11.82 -21.23
CA HIS A 218 3.11 -10.86 -22.15
C HIS A 218 2.70 -9.60 -21.39
N SER A 219 2.98 -8.44 -21.96
CA SER A 219 2.47 -7.19 -21.43
C SER A 219 2.26 -6.15 -22.52
N GLU A 220 1.09 -5.52 -22.57
CA GLU A 220 0.86 -4.32 -23.40
C GLU A 220 1.45 -3.06 -22.76
N ARG A 221 1.85 -3.14 -21.48
CA ARG A 221 2.52 -2.05 -20.76
C ARG A 221 4.04 -2.07 -20.96
N SER A 222 4.58 -0.98 -21.50
CA SER A 222 6.03 -0.78 -21.51
C SER A 222 6.60 -0.71 -20.08
N SER A 223 7.84 -1.17 -19.90
CA SER A 223 8.54 -1.14 -18.60
C SER A 223 7.99 -2.08 -17.51
N SER A 224 7.16 -3.04 -17.90
CA SER A 224 6.74 -4.17 -17.05
C SER A 224 7.92 -4.81 -16.34
N LEU A 225 7.80 -5.10 -15.05
CA LEU A 225 8.93 -5.50 -14.21
C LEU A 225 8.92 -7.00 -13.93
N PHE A 226 10.02 -7.66 -14.29
CA PHE A 226 10.32 -9.02 -13.87
C PHE A 226 11.58 -8.98 -13.02
N SER A 227 11.47 -9.12 -11.69
CA SER A 227 12.61 -8.88 -10.80
C SER A 227 12.72 -9.77 -9.58
N HIS A 228 13.92 -10.07 -9.10
CA HIS A 228 14.13 -10.89 -7.89
C HIS A 228 13.57 -12.31 -8.00
N ASN A 229 13.31 -12.80 -9.21
CA ASN A 229 12.82 -14.16 -9.39
C ASN A 229 13.98 -15.15 -9.51
N ILE A 230 13.79 -16.37 -9.01
CA ILE A 230 14.64 -17.51 -9.34
C ILE A 230 13.92 -18.39 -10.35
N VAL A 231 14.58 -18.71 -11.45
CA VAL A 231 14.09 -19.64 -12.47
C VAL A 231 15.06 -20.81 -12.58
N ALA A 232 14.55 -22.01 -12.33
CA ALA A 232 15.23 -23.27 -12.51
C ALA A 232 14.35 -24.16 -13.40
N THR A 233 14.87 -24.56 -14.55
CA THR A 233 14.10 -25.28 -15.56
C THR A 233 14.82 -26.54 -16.02
N SER A 234 14.06 -27.59 -16.34
CA SER A 234 14.57 -28.81 -16.96
C SER A 234 13.74 -29.22 -18.19
N GLY A 235 14.42 -29.65 -19.26
CA GLY A 235 13.76 -30.14 -20.47
C GLY A 235 13.00 -29.10 -21.30
N CYS A 236 13.24 -27.81 -21.08
CA CYS A 236 12.58 -26.70 -21.80
C CYS A 236 13.44 -26.14 -22.94
N ASN A 237 12.81 -25.60 -24.00
CA ASN A 237 13.50 -24.93 -25.10
C ASN A 237 14.11 -23.59 -24.66
N ALA A 238 13.37 -22.86 -23.84
CA ALA A 238 13.78 -21.59 -23.26
C ALA A 238 13.24 -21.49 -21.81
N PRO A 239 13.98 -20.87 -20.88
CA PRO A 239 13.48 -20.65 -19.53
C PRO A 239 12.34 -19.64 -19.50
N ILE A 240 12.45 -18.55 -20.29
CA ILE A 240 11.47 -17.47 -20.33
C ILE A 240 11.28 -17.03 -21.77
N PHE A 241 10.05 -16.98 -22.25
CA PHE A 241 9.68 -16.37 -23.52
C PHE A 241 8.94 -15.07 -23.24
N VAL A 242 9.41 -13.98 -23.86
CA VAL A 242 8.73 -12.67 -23.82
C VAL A 242 8.00 -12.52 -25.13
N ASP A 243 6.68 -12.50 -25.04
CA ASP A 243 5.80 -12.35 -26.18
C ASP A 243 5.80 -10.91 -26.70
N SER A 244 6.01 -10.78 -28.01
CA SER A 244 5.96 -9.51 -28.74
C SER A 244 4.74 -9.43 -29.66
N ASP A 245 3.98 -10.51 -29.78
CA ASP A 245 2.74 -10.51 -30.56
C ASP A 245 1.64 -9.76 -29.78
N PHE A 246 0.52 -9.46 -30.44
CA PHE A 246 -0.65 -8.79 -29.83
C PHE A 246 -0.29 -7.54 -29.00
N ASN A 247 0.49 -6.61 -29.57
CA ASN A 247 0.98 -5.39 -28.91
C ASN A 247 1.98 -5.60 -27.75
N GLY A 248 2.52 -6.81 -27.57
CA GLY A 248 3.51 -7.14 -26.55
C GLY A 248 4.69 -6.17 -26.52
N LYS A 249 4.97 -5.62 -25.33
CA LYS A 249 6.05 -4.68 -25.04
C LYS A 249 7.18 -5.34 -24.27
N ALA A 250 8.34 -4.70 -24.33
CA ALA A 250 9.53 -5.16 -23.61
C ALA A 250 9.37 -5.08 -22.08
N TRP A 251 9.87 -6.12 -21.42
CA TRP A 251 9.98 -6.22 -19.96
C TRP A 251 11.36 -5.74 -19.47
N ARG A 252 11.38 -5.16 -18.27
CA ARG A 252 12.61 -4.86 -17.53
C ARG A 252 12.94 -6.04 -16.63
N PHE A 253 14.03 -6.71 -16.93
CA PHE A 253 14.57 -7.79 -16.09
C PHE A 253 15.61 -7.22 -15.13
N ARG A 254 15.38 -7.36 -13.83
CA ARG A 254 16.30 -6.87 -12.79
C ARG A 254 16.53 -7.88 -11.68
N HIS A 255 17.78 -8.12 -11.30
CA HIS A 255 18.11 -8.97 -10.15
C HIS A 255 17.40 -10.33 -10.16
N ASN A 256 17.31 -10.99 -11.32
CA ASN A 256 16.80 -12.36 -11.40
C ASN A 256 17.94 -13.36 -11.51
N LEU A 257 17.70 -14.60 -11.09
CA LEU A 257 18.58 -15.73 -11.35
C LEU A 257 17.90 -16.68 -12.32
N TYR A 258 18.51 -16.96 -13.48
CA TYR A 258 17.95 -17.87 -14.48
C TYR A 258 19.04 -18.64 -15.26
N PRO A 259 18.74 -19.82 -15.85
CA PRO A 259 19.77 -20.78 -16.24
C PRO A 259 20.47 -20.44 -17.56
N SER A 260 19.84 -19.64 -18.42
CA SER A 260 20.39 -19.25 -19.73
C SER A 260 19.67 -18.05 -20.30
N VAL A 261 20.30 -17.38 -21.28
CA VAL A 261 19.65 -16.35 -22.11
C VAL A 261 19.07 -16.96 -23.38
N ASN A 262 17.93 -16.41 -23.81
CA ASN A 262 17.35 -16.60 -25.14
C ASN A 262 16.92 -15.23 -25.70
N ALA A 263 16.45 -15.20 -26.96
CA ALA A 263 16.01 -13.97 -27.61
C ALA A 263 14.96 -13.23 -26.75
N GLY A 264 15.16 -11.93 -26.53
CA GLY A 264 14.29 -11.09 -25.71
C GLY A 264 14.74 -10.92 -24.24
N LEU A 265 15.71 -11.71 -23.76
CA LEU A 265 16.30 -11.55 -22.43
C LEU A 265 17.61 -10.74 -22.48
N PRO A 266 17.90 -9.90 -21.47
CA PRO A 266 19.16 -9.18 -21.43
C PRO A 266 20.36 -10.12 -21.20
N PRO A 267 21.55 -9.78 -21.72
CA PRO A 267 22.77 -10.55 -21.46
C PRO A 267 23.22 -10.46 -20.00
N ALA A 268 24.15 -11.33 -19.60
CA ALA A 268 24.72 -11.36 -18.26
C ALA A 268 25.53 -10.08 -17.96
N GLY A 269 25.40 -9.55 -16.74
CA GLY A 269 26.14 -8.37 -16.27
C GLY A 269 25.52 -7.01 -16.67
N GLY A 270 26.12 -5.93 -16.15
CA GLY A 270 25.63 -4.55 -16.29
C GLY A 270 24.77 -4.08 -15.12
N SER A 271 24.11 -2.92 -15.26
CA SER A 271 23.26 -2.29 -14.23
C SER A 271 21.95 -3.03 -13.92
N SER A 272 21.74 -4.21 -14.51
CA SER A 272 20.51 -5.00 -14.35
C SER A 272 20.55 -5.96 -13.16
N GLY A 273 21.73 -6.32 -12.64
CA GLY A 273 21.88 -7.22 -11.49
C GLY A 273 21.46 -8.69 -11.73
N ASN A 274 21.13 -9.08 -12.96
CA ASN A 274 20.73 -10.47 -13.25
C ASN A 274 21.90 -11.45 -13.19
N LEU A 275 21.66 -12.62 -12.60
CA LEU A 275 22.56 -13.76 -12.49
C LEU A 275 22.16 -14.82 -13.52
N ILE A 276 23.07 -15.18 -14.42
CA ILE A 276 22.77 -16.05 -15.56
C ILE A 276 23.70 -17.26 -15.55
N GLY A 277 23.14 -18.45 -15.76
CA GLY A 277 23.92 -19.69 -15.87
C GLY A 277 24.45 -20.22 -14.54
N LEU A 278 23.97 -19.68 -13.42
CA LEU A 278 24.32 -20.14 -12.09
C LEU A 278 23.24 -21.10 -11.56
N ASN A 279 23.67 -22.14 -10.85
CA ASN A 279 22.76 -23.00 -10.09
C ASN A 279 22.26 -22.22 -8.87
N PRO A 280 20.94 -22.16 -8.59
CA PRO A 280 20.40 -21.50 -7.40
C PRO A 280 20.94 -22.05 -6.06
N GLN A 281 21.48 -23.27 -6.03
CA GLN A 281 21.89 -24.00 -4.83
C GLN A 281 20.79 -24.00 -3.77
N PHE A 282 19.66 -24.65 -4.06
CA PHE A 282 18.67 -24.95 -3.04
C PHE A 282 19.20 -25.99 -2.04
N VAL A 283 18.64 -26.03 -0.83
CA VAL A 283 18.99 -27.03 0.20
C VAL A 283 18.83 -28.46 -0.32
N SER A 284 17.76 -28.73 -1.08
CA SER A 284 17.58 -30.00 -1.79
C SER A 284 16.66 -29.84 -3.00
N THR A 285 16.35 -30.95 -3.69
CA THR A 285 15.40 -30.94 -4.82
C THR A 285 13.93 -30.77 -4.39
N THR A 286 13.65 -30.88 -3.09
CA THR A 286 12.29 -30.74 -2.51
C THR A 286 12.24 -29.62 -1.46
N ASP A 287 13.36 -28.96 -1.22
CA ASP A 287 13.50 -27.88 -0.25
C ASP A 287 14.16 -26.70 -0.95
N PHE A 288 13.34 -25.69 -1.26
CA PHE A 288 13.70 -24.53 -2.09
C PHE A 288 14.27 -23.37 -1.28
N HIS A 289 14.57 -23.57 0.01
CA HIS A 289 15.40 -22.64 0.75
C HIS A 289 16.78 -22.51 0.12
N LEU A 290 17.36 -21.32 0.22
CA LEU A 290 18.68 -21.04 -0.31
C LEU A 290 19.74 -21.70 0.58
N ARG A 291 20.70 -22.40 -0.03
CA ARG A 291 21.75 -23.08 0.72
C ARG A 291 22.76 -22.07 1.29
N GLU A 292 22.88 -22.05 2.61
CA GLU A 292 23.75 -21.10 3.33
C GLU A 292 25.20 -21.58 3.49
N SER A 293 25.44 -22.88 3.30
CA SER A 293 26.75 -23.51 3.42
C SER A 293 27.34 -23.86 2.05
N ALA A 294 28.66 -23.84 1.92
CA ALA A 294 29.35 -24.12 0.66
C ALA A 294 28.89 -25.45 -0.02
N PRO A 295 28.58 -25.43 -1.34
CA PRO A 295 28.45 -24.25 -2.21
C PRO A 295 27.23 -23.38 -1.83
N VAL A 296 27.49 -22.13 -1.46
CA VAL A 296 26.48 -21.16 -1.03
C VAL A 296 25.64 -20.73 -2.23
N SER A 297 24.36 -20.48 -2.00
CA SER A 297 23.48 -19.93 -3.03
C SER A 297 23.94 -18.55 -3.48
N PRO A 298 24.09 -18.33 -4.80
CA PRO A 298 24.41 -17.00 -5.33
C PRO A 298 23.20 -16.06 -5.31
N ALA A 299 22.00 -16.53 -4.92
CA ALA A 299 20.81 -15.69 -4.76
C ALA A 299 20.78 -14.96 -3.41
N ILE A 300 21.59 -15.39 -2.45
CA ILE A 300 21.70 -14.77 -1.12
C ILE A 300 22.34 -13.38 -1.27
N ASN A 301 21.68 -12.36 -0.72
CA ASN A 301 22.04 -10.94 -0.74
C ASN A 301 22.32 -10.37 -2.14
N ALA A 302 21.76 -10.99 -3.18
CA ALA A 302 22.07 -10.64 -4.58
C ALA A 302 21.00 -9.73 -5.23
N GLY A 303 19.89 -9.51 -4.54
CA GLY A 303 18.84 -8.58 -4.93
C GLY A 303 19.24 -7.12 -4.76
N GLN A 304 18.23 -6.27 -4.81
CA GLN A 304 18.33 -4.85 -4.54
C GLN A 304 18.39 -4.59 -3.04
N SER A 305 19.05 -3.51 -2.63
CA SER A 305 18.83 -2.97 -1.29
C SER A 305 17.42 -2.39 -1.17
N PRO A 306 16.89 -2.18 0.06
CA PRO A 306 15.61 -1.50 0.27
C PRO A 306 15.53 -0.13 -0.42
N VAL A 307 16.69 0.53 -0.56
CA VAL A 307 16.84 1.83 -1.22
C VAL A 307 16.63 1.69 -2.73
N GLN A 308 17.35 0.76 -3.38
CA GLN A 308 17.25 0.52 -4.81
C GLN A 308 15.84 0.04 -5.21
N ALA A 309 15.26 -0.87 -4.44
CA ALA A 309 13.89 -1.36 -4.66
C ALA A 309 12.87 -0.21 -4.60
N SER A 310 13.03 0.72 -3.64
CA SER A 310 12.18 1.92 -3.53
C SER A 310 12.28 2.84 -4.74
N GLN A 311 13.50 3.14 -5.16
CA GLN A 311 13.77 4.02 -6.31
C GLN A 311 13.19 3.47 -7.61
N ASP A 312 13.15 2.14 -7.71
CA ASP A 312 12.60 1.44 -8.86
C ASP A 312 11.08 1.22 -8.79
N GLY A 313 10.42 1.67 -7.71
CA GLY A 313 8.99 1.50 -7.50
C GLY A 313 8.58 0.03 -7.31
N LEU A 314 9.49 -0.83 -6.85
CA LEU A 314 9.24 -2.25 -6.63
C LEU A 314 8.32 -2.44 -5.41
N SER A 315 7.22 -3.16 -5.60
CA SER A 315 6.39 -3.69 -4.52
C SER A 315 7.11 -4.90 -3.93
N VAL A 316 7.68 -4.69 -2.74
CA VAL A 316 8.42 -5.70 -1.96
C VAL A 316 7.43 -6.39 -1.01
N PRO A 317 7.22 -7.72 -1.13
CA PRO A 317 6.52 -8.50 -0.12
C PRO A 317 7.04 -8.27 1.31
N ALA A 318 6.13 -8.13 2.27
CA ALA A 318 6.45 -7.86 3.67
C ALA A 318 7.04 -9.05 4.45
N GLN A 319 6.94 -10.25 3.88
CA GLN A 319 7.50 -11.50 4.41
C GLN A 319 7.88 -12.40 3.24
N ASP A 320 8.63 -13.47 3.51
CA ASP A 320 8.81 -14.57 2.57
C ASP A 320 7.71 -15.65 2.74
N LEU A 321 7.92 -16.86 2.20
CA LEU A 321 6.95 -17.96 2.33
C LEU A 321 6.94 -18.64 3.70
N ASP A 322 7.97 -18.46 4.52
CA ASP A 322 8.03 -18.99 5.87
C ASP A 322 7.37 -18.04 6.88
N GLY A 323 7.37 -16.75 6.58
CA GLY A 323 6.88 -15.71 7.49
C GLY A 323 7.90 -15.42 8.61
N PRO A 324 7.52 -14.70 9.68
CA PRO A 324 6.22 -14.05 9.90
C PRO A 324 6.04 -12.77 9.08
N ALA A 325 4.86 -12.15 9.15
CA ALA A 325 4.60 -10.83 8.57
C ALA A 325 5.58 -9.80 9.15
N GLY A 326 6.15 -8.95 8.28
CA GLY A 326 7.28 -8.08 8.61
C GLY A 326 8.66 -8.75 8.47
N GLY A 327 8.71 -10.04 8.12
CA GLY A 327 9.92 -10.86 7.97
C GLY A 327 10.53 -10.88 6.57
N ARG A 328 10.86 -9.74 5.97
CA ARG A 328 11.70 -9.75 4.74
C ARG A 328 12.69 -8.60 4.59
N LEU A 329 13.94 -8.92 4.92
CA LEU A 329 15.21 -8.68 4.24
C LEU A 329 16.25 -9.24 5.22
N VAL A 330 16.93 -10.35 4.91
CA VAL A 330 18.00 -10.84 5.81
C VAL A 330 19.37 -10.74 5.14
N GLY A 331 20.11 -9.75 5.64
CA GLY A 331 21.33 -9.19 5.07
C GLY A 331 21.13 -7.74 4.61
N SER A 332 22.01 -7.26 3.74
CA SER A 332 22.12 -5.89 3.25
C SER A 332 21.22 -5.64 2.03
N ASN A 333 20.93 -6.70 1.25
CA ASN A 333 20.15 -6.69 0.02
C ASN A 333 19.20 -7.89 -0.02
N TYR A 334 18.03 -7.77 -0.67
CA TYR A 334 17.05 -8.86 -0.65
C TYR A 334 17.62 -10.12 -1.27
N ASP A 335 17.24 -11.27 -0.74
CA ASP A 335 17.46 -12.52 -1.43
C ASP A 335 16.57 -12.58 -2.68
N MET A 336 17.03 -13.30 -3.71
CA MET A 336 16.18 -13.60 -4.86
C MET A 336 15.30 -14.82 -4.54
N GLY A 337 14.09 -14.85 -5.09
CA GLY A 337 13.16 -15.96 -4.95
C GLY A 337 12.18 -15.79 -3.80
N ALA A 338 11.49 -16.87 -3.47
CA ALA A 338 10.34 -16.89 -2.56
C ALA A 338 10.69 -17.05 -1.07
N TYR A 339 11.97 -17.30 -0.75
CA TYR A 339 12.51 -17.53 0.59
C TYR A 339 13.70 -16.61 0.84
N GLU A 340 13.82 -16.11 2.06
CA GLU A 340 15.05 -15.50 2.55
C GLU A 340 15.90 -16.56 3.25
N SER A 341 17.22 -16.41 3.14
CA SER A 341 18.19 -17.11 3.97
C SER A 341 18.34 -16.44 5.33
N ALA A 342 18.92 -17.13 6.30
CA ALA A 342 19.34 -16.54 7.57
C ALA A 342 20.69 -15.79 7.45
N VAL A 343 21.28 -15.68 6.25
CA VAL A 343 22.62 -15.11 6.05
C VAL A 343 22.56 -13.59 6.10
N ASN A 344 22.74 -13.05 7.30
CA ASN A 344 22.82 -11.61 7.49
C ASN A 344 24.27 -11.11 7.33
N ASP A 345 24.57 -10.46 6.21
CA ASP A 345 25.82 -9.73 5.99
C ASP A 345 25.78 -8.26 6.51
N ALA A 346 24.65 -7.80 7.04
CA ALA A 346 24.54 -6.51 7.71
C ALA A 346 24.98 -6.63 9.19
N THR A 347 25.87 -5.76 9.63
CA THR A 347 26.29 -5.71 11.04
C THR A 347 25.12 -5.25 11.91
N VAL A 348 24.71 -6.09 12.86
CA VAL A 348 23.67 -5.76 13.85
C VAL A 348 24.32 -5.12 15.07
N LEU A 349 23.90 -3.91 15.37
CA LEU A 349 24.28 -3.15 16.55
C LEU A 349 23.17 -3.29 17.59
N LEU A 350 23.48 -3.91 18.72
CA LEU A 350 22.49 -4.25 19.73
C LEU A 350 22.39 -3.19 20.82
N VAL A 351 21.18 -2.69 21.06
CA VAL A 351 20.81 -1.88 22.22
C VAL A 351 20.36 -2.81 23.34
N THR A 352 21.03 -2.74 24.48
CA THR A 352 20.84 -3.66 25.61
C THR A 352 20.43 -2.96 26.91
N ASN A 353 20.31 -1.63 26.89
CA ASN A 353 19.78 -0.88 28.02
C ASN A 353 19.09 0.41 27.57
N ALA A 354 18.19 0.92 28.43
CA ALA A 354 17.41 2.12 28.17
C ALA A 354 18.08 3.42 28.65
N SER A 355 19.39 3.42 28.93
CA SER A 355 20.10 4.62 29.36
C SER A 355 20.26 5.61 28.20
N ASP A 356 20.26 6.92 28.48
CA ASP A 356 20.50 7.96 27.46
C ASP A 356 21.84 7.81 26.73
N SER A 357 22.88 7.33 27.42
CA SER A 357 24.23 7.19 26.89
C SER A 357 25.01 6.07 27.57
N GLY A 358 26.23 5.80 27.08
CA GLY A 358 27.08 4.71 27.55
C GLY A 358 26.96 3.45 26.71
N SER A 359 27.79 2.45 27.02
CA SER A 359 27.81 1.18 26.28
C SER A 359 26.43 0.49 26.32
N GLY A 360 26.00 -0.06 25.18
CA GLY A 360 24.71 -0.73 25.03
C GLY A 360 23.49 0.20 24.91
N SER A 361 23.66 1.52 24.91
CA SER A 361 22.57 2.48 24.65
C SER A 361 22.30 2.66 23.16
N LEU A 362 21.10 3.16 22.81
CA LEU A 362 20.76 3.57 21.44
C LEU A 362 21.73 4.62 20.89
N ARG A 363 22.17 5.57 21.73
CA ARG A 363 23.17 6.58 21.36
C ARG A 363 24.50 5.96 20.93
N ALA A 364 24.97 4.96 21.66
CA ALA A 364 26.18 4.23 21.29
C ALA A 364 25.97 3.44 19.98
N ALA A 365 24.82 2.80 19.80
CA ALA A 365 24.50 2.08 18.56
C ALA A 365 24.49 3.00 17.34
N ILE A 366 23.84 4.17 17.40
CA ILE A 366 23.85 5.15 16.30
C ILE A 366 25.28 5.64 16.02
N THR A 367 26.09 5.86 17.06
CA THR A 367 27.49 6.28 16.89
C THR A 367 28.31 5.21 16.17
N SER A 368 28.14 3.94 16.52
CA SER A 368 28.77 2.81 15.82
C SER A 368 28.24 2.66 14.39
N ALA A 369 26.95 2.93 14.16
CA ALA A 369 26.35 2.88 12.84
C ALA A 369 26.99 3.91 11.90
N ASN A 370 27.10 5.15 12.34
CA ASN A 370 27.73 6.23 11.60
C ASN A 370 29.23 6.01 11.33
N ALA A 371 29.92 5.23 12.17
CA ALA A 371 31.33 4.93 12.01
C ALA A 371 31.61 3.80 11.01
N THR A 372 30.57 3.09 10.53
CA THR A 372 30.69 1.92 9.67
C THR A 372 29.97 2.17 8.34
N PRO A 373 30.69 2.25 7.20
CA PRO A 373 30.06 2.52 5.91
C PRO A 373 29.02 1.48 5.50
N GLY A 374 27.92 1.94 4.93
CA GLY A 374 26.84 1.08 4.43
C GLY A 374 25.77 0.80 5.47
N LEU A 375 24.68 0.14 5.05
CA LEU A 375 23.50 -0.07 5.90
C LEU A 375 23.83 -0.85 7.18
N GLN A 376 23.59 -0.21 8.32
CA GLN A 376 23.67 -0.85 9.64
C GLN A 376 22.27 -1.11 10.19
N LYS A 377 22.11 -2.20 10.95
CA LYS A 377 20.85 -2.51 11.64
C LYS A 377 21.02 -2.28 13.13
N ILE A 378 20.14 -1.51 13.74
CA ILE A 378 20.06 -1.31 15.18
C ILE A 378 18.87 -2.10 15.70
N HIS A 379 19.15 -3.12 16.51
CA HIS A 379 18.15 -3.96 17.17
C HIS A 379 18.15 -3.71 18.68
N PHE A 380 17.07 -4.08 19.35
CA PHE A 380 16.90 -3.94 20.78
C PHE A 380 16.78 -5.32 21.44
N ASN A 381 17.38 -5.45 22.61
CA ASN A 381 17.25 -6.59 23.50
C ASN A 381 17.47 -6.09 24.93
N ILE A 382 16.56 -5.22 25.38
CA ILE A 382 16.63 -4.59 26.70
C ILE A 382 16.05 -5.57 27.74
N PRO A 383 16.76 -5.86 28.84
CA PRO A 383 16.26 -6.77 29.86
C PRO A 383 14.87 -6.36 30.38
N GLY A 384 13.90 -7.26 30.26
CA GLY A 384 12.50 -7.02 30.66
C GLY A 384 11.48 -7.08 29.51
N GLY A 385 11.94 -7.03 28.25
CA GLY A 385 11.08 -7.16 27.07
C GLY A 385 9.93 -6.14 27.08
N CYS A 386 8.74 -6.59 26.67
CA CYS A 386 7.52 -5.76 26.65
C CYS A 386 6.66 -5.79 27.92
N SER A 387 7.14 -6.36 29.03
CA SER A 387 6.35 -6.40 30.28
C SER A 387 5.95 -5.01 30.78
N THR A 388 6.79 -4.02 30.51
CA THR A 388 6.52 -2.58 30.55
C THR A 388 7.30 -1.89 29.44
N PRO A 389 6.83 -0.78 28.83
CA PRO A 389 7.60 -0.06 27.83
C PRO A 389 8.98 0.39 28.36
N ASN A 390 10.04 0.04 27.63
CA ASN A 390 11.40 0.50 27.83
C ASN A 390 11.52 1.98 27.41
N VAL A 391 11.54 2.87 28.41
CA VAL A 391 11.64 4.31 28.18
C VAL A 391 13.11 4.75 28.14
N ILE A 392 13.58 5.15 26.95
CA ILE A 392 14.88 5.77 26.74
C ILE A 392 14.72 7.29 26.91
N ALA A 393 15.04 7.77 28.12
CA ALA A 393 14.84 9.14 28.51
C ALA A 393 16.01 10.03 28.04
N LEU A 394 15.83 10.75 26.93
CA LEU A 394 16.87 11.53 26.27
C LEU A 394 17.18 12.82 27.03
N GLN A 395 18.45 13.00 27.38
CA GLN A 395 18.97 14.22 28.03
C GLN A 395 19.54 15.22 27.02
N SER A 396 19.95 14.73 25.84
CA SER A 396 20.45 15.50 24.71
C SER A 396 20.00 14.84 23.40
N GLU A 397 20.05 15.57 22.28
CA GLU A 397 19.69 15.04 20.96
C GLU A 397 20.51 13.79 20.65
N LEU A 398 19.91 12.76 20.06
CA LEU A 398 20.68 11.61 19.57
C LEU A 398 21.65 12.06 18.45
N PRO A 399 22.76 11.34 18.24
CA PRO A 399 23.70 11.69 17.18
C PRO A 399 22.97 11.73 15.82
N ASP A 400 23.35 12.70 14.99
CA ASP A 400 22.88 12.79 13.61
C ASP A 400 23.18 11.49 12.85
N ILE A 401 22.25 11.06 12.01
CA ILE A 401 22.38 9.85 11.18
C ILE A 401 23.07 10.22 9.88
N THR A 402 24.36 9.89 9.78
CA THR A 402 25.24 10.29 8.66
C THR A 402 25.49 9.16 7.66
N ASP A 403 25.27 7.91 8.05
CA ASP A 403 25.24 6.75 7.16
C ASP A 403 23.88 6.02 7.28
N SER A 404 23.58 5.13 6.34
CA SER A 404 22.29 4.46 6.28
C SER A 404 22.08 3.55 7.49
N VAL A 405 20.94 3.69 8.14
CA VAL A 405 20.60 2.88 9.31
C VAL A 405 19.13 2.48 9.31
N GLU A 406 18.90 1.23 9.70
CA GLU A 406 17.59 0.72 10.09
C GLU A 406 17.53 0.60 11.61
N ILE A 407 16.54 1.25 12.22
CA ILE A 407 16.27 1.16 13.65
C ILE A 407 14.96 0.39 13.82
N ASP A 408 15.08 -0.85 14.29
CA ASP A 408 13.97 -1.80 14.40
C ASP A 408 13.54 -1.99 15.85
N GLY A 409 12.55 -1.23 16.30
CA GLY A 409 11.94 -1.39 17.62
C GLY A 409 11.15 -2.70 17.80
N TYR A 410 10.73 -3.35 16.71
CA TYR A 410 10.07 -4.65 16.77
C TYR A 410 11.04 -5.81 17.04
N SER A 411 12.35 -5.55 17.01
CA SER A 411 13.35 -6.55 17.41
C SER A 411 13.45 -6.75 18.93
N GLU A 412 12.87 -5.85 19.73
CA GLU A 412 12.76 -6.05 21.18
C GLU A 412 11.91 -7.29 21.49
N PRO A 413 12.34 -8.19 22.39
CA PRO A 413 11.56 -9.35 22.78
C PRO A 413 10.12 -9.00 23.16
N ASP A 414 9.18 -9.78 22.63
CA ASP A 414 7.72 -9.66 22.79
C ASP A 414 7.06 -8.50 22.03
N ALA A 415 7.82 -7.70 21.27
CA ALA A 415 7.27 -6.71 20.35
C ALA A 415 6.69 -7.40 19.10
N SER A 416 5.72 -6.76 18.44
CA SER A 416 5.14 -7.28 17.20
C SER A 416 4.53 -6.18 16.33
N PRO A 417 4.63 -6.31 14.99
CA PRO A 417 4.01 -5.37 14.05
C PRO A 417 2.48 -5.52 14.03
N ASN A 418 1.80 -4.48 13.54
CA ASN A 418 0.34 -4.50 13.40
C ASN A 418 -0.09 -5.49 12.30
N THR A 419 -1.11 -6.29 12.58
CA THR A 419 -1.75 -7.20 11.62
C THR A 419 -3.18 -6.78 11.25
N LEU A 420 -3.77 -5.81 11.97
CA LEU A 420 -5.15 -5.39 11.75
C LEU A 420 -5.28 -4.43 10.57
N SER A 421 -6.19 -4.77 9.64
CA SER A 421 -6.58 -3.87 8.55
C SER A 421 -7.21 -2.57 9.08
N LEU A 422 -7.89 -2.63 10.23
CA LEU A 422 -8.50 -1.51 10.94
C LEU A 422 -8.03 -1.49 12.40
N GLY A 423 -7.46 -0.37 12.84
CA GLY A 423 -6.87 -0.24 14.18
C GLY A 423 -5.39 -0.59 14.21
N SER A 424 -4.89 -0.90 15.40
CA SER A 424 -3.52 -1.38 15.59
C SER A 424 -3.48 -2.36 16.76
N ASP A 425 -3.02 -3.59 16.50
CA ASP A 425 -2.65 -4.58 17.51
C ASP A 425 -1.13 -4.66 17.71
N ALA A 426 -0.37 -3.71 17.16
CA ALA A 426 1.08 -3.67 17.32
C ALA A 426 1.46 -3.61 18.81
N VAL A 427 2.49 -4.36 19.16
CA VAL A 427 3.11 -4.30 20.49
C VAL A 427 4.39 -3.48 20.34
N ILE A 428 4.32 -2.20 20.73
CA ILE A 428 5.44 -1.24 20.69
C ILE A 428 5.93 -1.00 22.11
N CYS A 429 7.22 -1.26 22.35
CA CYS A 429 7.78 -1.30 23.72
C CYS A 429 9.02 -0.44 23.90
N VAL A 430 9.56 0.17 22.87
CA VAL A 430 10.69 1.10 22.99
C VAL A 430 10.18 2.52 22.81
N VAL A 431 10.33 3.35 23.85
CA VAL A 431 9.86 4.74 23.86
C VAL A 431 11.04 5.68 23.91
N LEU A 432 11.21 6.53 22.90
CA LEU A 432 12.10 7.68 22.97
C LEU A 432 11.34 8.82 23.64
N PHE A 433 11.86 9.26 24.79
CA PHE A 433 11.20 10.24 25.64
C PHE A 433 12.07 11.48 25.83
N GLY A 434 11.58 12.66 25.44
CA GLY A 434 12.29 13.91 25.67
C GLY A 434 12.17 14.40 27.11
N LEU A 435 13.27 14.41 27.88
CA LEU A 435 13.27 14.94 29.26
C LEU A 435 13.44 16.47 29.33
N ASN A 436 13.92 17.09 28.26
CA ASN A 436 14.31 18.49 28.25
C ASN A 436 13.60 19.25 27.12
N ALA A 437 13.00 20.39 27.45
CA ALA A 437 12.36 21.30 26.51
C ALA A 437 13.32 21.90 25.46
N SER A 438 14.64 21.77 25.66
CA SER A 438 15.67 22.27 24.74
C SER A 438 16.03 21.32 23.59
N LEU A 439 15.54 20.07 23.59
CA LEU A 439 15.81 19.13 22.49
C LEU A 439 15.17 19.67 21.21
N GLY A 440 15.92 19.78 20.12
CA GLY A 440 15.35 20.14 18.82
C GLY A 440 14.65 18.96 18.14
N GLN A 441 15.08 17.73 18.44
CA GLN A 441 14.52 16.50 17.91
C GLN A 441 14.91 15.22 18.67
N ALA A 442 14.27 14.10 18.35
CA ALA A 442 14.74 12.77 18.75
C ALA A 442 15.75 12.20 17.74
N LEU A 443 15.33 12.00 16.48
CA LEU A 443 16.16 11.49 15.40
C LEU A 443 16.31 12.51 14.27
N GLN A 444 17.51 12.61 13.69
CA GLN A 444 17.77 13.48 12.54
C GLN A 444 18.67 12.83 11.50
N VAL A 445 18.28 12.97 10.24
CA VAL A 445 19.21 12.89 9.10
C VAL A 445 19.54 14.33 8.70
N PRO A 446 20.79 14.80 8.88
CA PRO A 446 21.14 16.19 8.60
C PRO A 446 21.22 16.46 7.10
N GLN A 447 21.28 17.75 6.76
CA GLN A 447 21.57 18.18 5.38
C GLN A 447 23.04 17.92 5.07
N GLY A 448 23.37 17.64 3.80
CA GLY A 448 24.72 17.43 3.31
C GLY A 448 25.23 15.99 3.42
N VAL A 449 24.39 15.06 3.90
CA VAL A 449 24.69 13.62 3.85
C VAL A 449 24.71 13.13 2.39
N PRO A 450 25.42 12.03 2.09
CA PRO A 450 25.32 11.40 0.77
C PRO A 450 23.87 11.21 0.32
N ALA A 451 23.58 11.47 -0.96
CA ALA A 451 22.20 11.44 -1.47
C ALA A 451 21.49 10.08 -1.28
N GLY A 452 22.26 8.98 -1.19
CA GLY A 452 21.75 7.63 -0.94
C GLY A 452 21.58 7.27 0.55
N THR A 453 21.97 8.15 1.48
CA THR A 453 21.78 7.90 2.92
C THR A 453 20.30 7.78 3.24
N SER A 454 19.92 6.69 3.89
CA SER A 454 18.55 6.36 4.23
C SER A 454 18.36 6.13 5.73
N LEU A 455 17.16 6.38 6.21
CA LEU A 455 16.77 6.10 7.58
C LEU A 455 15.48 5.29 7.53
N THR A 456 15.52 4.08 8.07
CA THR A 456 14.33 3.28 8.34
C THR A 456 14.08 3.28 9.84
N VAL A 457 12.87 3.65 10.27
CA VAL A 457 12.43 3.58 11.67
C VAL A 457 11.12 2.84 11.74
N LYS A 458 11.11 1.74 12.50
CA LYS A 458 9.89 0.95 12.73
C LYS A 458 9.74 0.51 14.17
N GLY A 459 8.50 0.38 14.63
CA GLY A 459 8.17 -0.16 15.96
C GLY A 459 8.66 0.67 17.15
N LEU A 460 8.87 1.98 16.97
CA LEU A 460 9.24 2.90 18.05
C LEU A 460 8.08 3.81 18.47
N ALA A 461 8.10 4.22 19.74
CA ALA A 461 7.25 5.27 20.26
C ALA A 461 8.05 6.57 20.50
N PHE A 462 7.44 7.72 20.24
CA PHE A 462 8.03 9.04 20.44
C PHE A 462 7.13 9.93 21.29
N SER A 463 7.67 10.44 22.39
CA SER A 463 6.89 11.13 23.43
C SER A 463 7.66 12.30 24.04
N SER A 464 6.95 13.35 24.45
CA SER A 464 7.49 14.49 25.21
C SER A 464 8.48 15.37 24.41
N PHE A 465 8.22 15.57 23.12
CA PHE A 465 8.95 16.51 22.27
C PHE A 465 8.12 17.78 21.98
N GLU A 466 7.46 18.36 23.00
CA GLU A 466 6.36 19.34 22.84
C GLU A 466 6.70 20.60 22.04
N ASN A 467 7.97 21.02 22.04
CA ASN A 467 8.50 22.16 21.27
C ASN A 467 9.46 21.74 20.15
N ALA A 468 9.44 20.45 19.82
CA ALA A 468 10.47 19.78 19.03
C ALA A 468 9.87 18.78 18.04
N VAL A 469 10.74 18.23 17.18
CA VAL A 469 10.33 17.28 16.14
C VAL A 469 10.69 15.86 16.58
N ALA A 470 9.77 14.91 16.55
CA ALA A 470 10.15 13.53 16.88
C ALA A 470 11.17 12.98 15.85
N ILE A 471 10.87 13.08 14.55
CA ILE A 471 11.78 12.64 13.48
C ILE A 471 11.97 13.75 12.44
N ARG A 472 13.22 14.18 12.22
CA ARG A 472 13.56 15.21 11.23
C ARG A 472 14.43 14.65 10.09
N LEU A 473 13.94 14.76 8.86
CA LEU A 473 14.65 14.36 7.65
C LEU A 473 15.04 15.63 6.86
N ARG A 474 16.34 15.92 6.76
CA ARG A 474 16.86 17.13 6.07
C ARG A 474 17.67 16.83 4.80
N GLY A 475 18.22 15.64 4.67
CA GLY A 475 19.00 15.20 3.52
C GLY A 475 18.86 13.70 3.36
N GLY A 476 19.52 13.13 2.34
CA GLY A 476 19.39 11.72 2.01
C GLY A 476 18.13 11.41 1.20
N SER A 477 17.87 10.13 0.98
CA SER A 477 16.71 9.68 0.22
C SER A 477 16.16 8.34 0.70
N ASN A 478 14.91 8.04 0.32
CA ASN A 478 14.25 6.76 0.58
C ASN A 478 14.13 6.41 2.07
N HIS A 479 13.89 7.43 2.90
CA HIS A 479 13.58 7.22 4.31
C HIS A 479 12.25 6.50 4.45
N ARG A 480 12.15 5.61 5.44
CA ARG A 480 10.94 4.85 5.76
C ARG A 480 10.59 5.03 7.22
N ILE A 481 9.46 5.68 7.48
CA ILE A 481 8.94 5.90 8.83
C ILE A 481 7.64 5.10 8.92
N GLN A 482 7.68 3.92 9.54
CA GLN A 482 6.62 2.90 9.40
C GLN A 482 6.28 2.24 10.74
N GLY A 483 5.02 1.97 11.03
CA GLY A 483 4.63 1.22 12.23
C GLY A 483 4.98 1.90 13.56
N ASN A 484 5.14 3.23 13.60
CA ASN A 484 5.52 3.96 14.81
C ASN A 484 4.31 4.58 15.52
N ALA A 485 4.45 4.79 16.83
CA ALA A 485 3.51 5.57 17.64
C ALA A 485 4.12 6.93 18.02
N ILE A 486 3.58 8.03 17.49
CA ILE A 486 4.18 9.36 17.62
C ILE A 486 3.21 10.29 18.33
N GLY A 487 3.38 10.39 19.66
CA GLY A 487 2.48 11.14 20.53
C GLY A 487 1.06 10.56 20.62
N GLY A 488 0.24 11.10 21.51
CA GLY A 488 -1.18 10.76 21.59
C GLY A 488 -1.45 9.47 22.35
N ILE A 489 -2.17 8.53 21.75
CA ILE A 489 -2.54 7.26 22.41
C ILE A 489 -2.06 6.10 21.53
N GLY A 490 -1.06 5.37 22.03
CA GLY A 490 -0.44 4.23 21.35
C GLY A 490 -1.27 2.95 21.41
N PRO A 491 -0.84 1.86 20.74
CA PRO A 491 -1.54 0.58 20.76
C PRO A 491 -1.29 -0.20 22.05
N GLY A 492 -2.20 -1.13 22.36
CA GLY A 492 -2.03 -2.11 23.43
C GLY A 492 -1.62 -1.52 24.78
N ALA A 493 -0.57 -2.08 25.39
CA ALA A 493 -0.07 -1.68 26.70
C ALA A 493 0.80 -0.41 26.69
N LEU A 494 1.08 0.18 25.52
CA LEU A 494 1.88 1.41 25.43
C LEU A 494 1.13 2.60 26.07
N GLY A 495 -0.18 2.67 25.86
CA GLY A 495 -1.04 3.68 26.48
C GLY A 495 -0.77 5.11 25.99
N ASP A 496 -0.93 6.07 26.90
CA ASP A 496 -0.82 7.51 26.60
C ASP A 496 0.64 7.95 26.40
N LEU A 497 0.86 8.74 25.34
CA LEU A 497 2.10 9.39 25.00
C LEU A 497 1.92 10.91 25.06
N PHE A 498 2.93 11.62 25.56
CA PHE A 498 2.92 13.08 25.62
C PHE A 498 3.07 13.70 24.23
N SER A 499 2.69 14.97 24.12
CA SER A 499 2.71 15.69 22.85
C SER A 499 4.12 15.89 22.28
N ASN A 500 4.16 16.01 20.95
CA ASN A 500 5.32 16.44 20.18
C ASN A 500 4.95 17.73 19.43
N ALA A 501 5.88 18.63 19.09
CA ALA A 501 5.50 19.78 18.26
C ALA A 501 5.12 19.32 16.86
N ILE A 502 6.02 18.54 16.26
CA ILE A 502 5.82 17.89 14.97
C ILE A 502 6.14 16.40 15.12
N GLY A 503 5.30 15.54 14.56
CA GLY A 503 5.59 14.11 14.50
C GLY A 503 6.75 13.82 13.55
N VAL A 504 6.52 14.00 12.25
CA VAL A 504 7.55 13.83 11.21
C VAL A 504 7.73 15.12 10.43
N GLN A 505 8.97 15.62 10.35
CA GLN A 505 9.32 16.77 9.52
C GLN A 505 10.26 16.35 8.40
N VAL A 506 9.86 16.60 7.16
CA VAL A 506 10.68 16.45 5.97
C VAL A 506 11.00 17.84 5.42
N ARG A 507 12.28 18.13 5.19
CA ARG A 507 12.71 19.46 4.75
C ARG A 507 14.02 19.45 3.99
N SER A 508 14.42 20.63 3.54
CA SER A 508 15.70 20.88 2.88
C SER A 508 15.85 20.00 1.63
N GLU A 509 16.81 19.07 1.56
CA GLU A 509 17.12 18.31 0.35
C GLU A 509 16.71 16.83 0.41
N ALA A 510 15.96 16.42 1.45
CA ALA A 510 15.47 15.05 1.59
C ALA A 510 14.60 14.63 0.40
N GLN A 511 14.79 13.41 -0.12
CA GLN A 511 14.01 12.89 -1.25
C GLN A 511 13.27 11.60 -0.90
N ASN A 512 12.13 11.35 -1.54
CA ASN A 512 11.47 10.04 -1.58
C ASN A 512 11.18 9.40 -0.21
N ALA A 513 10.92 10.21 0.82
CA ALA A 513 10.48 9.71 2.12
C ALA A 513 9.10 9.05 2.01
N LEU A 514 8.97 7.84 2.54
CA LEU A 514 7.72 7.12 2.74
C LEU A 514 7.34 7.15 4.23
N ILE A 515 6.24 7.83 4.53
CA ILE A 515 5.67 7.93 5.89
C ILE A 515 4.41 7.08 5.91
N GLY A 516 4.52 5.91 6.53
CA GLY A 516 3.52 4.85 6.50
C GLY A 516 3.80 3.86 5.36
N GLY A 517 2.76 3.35 4.70
CA GLY A 517 2.91 2.36 3.63
C GLY A 517 1.61 1.58 3.39
N PRO A 518 1.51 0.83 2.28
CA PRO A 518 0.24 0.23 1.86
C PRO A 518 -0.27 -0.88 2.79
N GLU A 519 0.60 -1.53 3.56
CA GLU A 519 0.23 -2.68 4.39
C GLU A 519 -0.09 -2.25 5.84
N PRO A 520 -0.89 -3.02 6.59
CA PRO A 520 -1.27 -2.70 7.97
C PRO A 520 -0.09 -2.42 8.92
N GLU A 521 1.01 -3.16 8.80
CA GLU A 521 2.22 -3.06 9.61
C GLU A 521 2.97 -1.73 9.42
N ASP A 522 2.77 -1.07 8.26
CA ASP A 522 3.44 0.19 7.96
C ASP A 522 2.77 1.39 8.65
N ARG A 523 1.54 1.24 9.13
CA ARG A 523 0.70 2.33 9.65
C ARG A 523 1.32 3.00 10.86
N ASN A 524 1.64 4.30 10.74
CA ASN A 524 1.94 5.10 11.92
C ASN A 524 0.64 5.62 12.56
N SER A 525 0.64 5.73 13.89
CA SER A 525 -0.34 6.50 14.65
C SER A 525 0.30 7.79 15.14
N ILE A 526 -0.18 8.95 14.69
CA ILE A 526 0.36 10.27 15.03
C ILE A 526 -0.73 11.11 15.68
N GLY A 527 -0.61 11.32 16.99
CA GLY A 527 -1.60 12.03 17.80
C GLY A 527 -0.97 13.13 18.63
N ALA A 528 -1.81 14.00 19.19
CA ALA A 528 -1.40 15.06 20.13
C ALA A 528 -0.25 15.97 19.64
N ALA A 529 -0.02 16.10 18.33
CA ALA A 529 1.00 17.03 17.84
C ALA A 529 0.53 18.47 18.10
N THR A 530 1.37 19.33 18.68
CA THR A 530 0.97 20.71 19.02
C THR A 530 0.94 21.63 17.80
N THR A 531 1.62 21.27 16.71
CA THR A 531 1.62 22.05 15.46
C THR A 531 1.17 21.23 14.24
N SER A 532 1.87 20.17 13.85
CA SER A 532 1.47 19.33 12.72
C SER A 532 1.88 17.89 12.90
N ALA A 533 1.05 16.95 12.50
CA ALA A 533 1.42 15.53 12.60
C ALA A 533 2.55 15.20 11.62
N VAL A 534 2.40 15.64 10.37
CA VAL A 534 3.44 15.57 9.34
C VAL A 534 3.63 16.95 8.72
N SER A 535 4.89 17.39 8.59
CA SER A 535 5.27 18.65 7.96
C SER A 535 6.26 18.40 6.82
N LEU A 536 5.95 18.87 5.62
CA LEU A 536 6.86 18.88 4.47
C LEU A 536 7.09 20.31 4.03
N ILE A 537 8.34 20.74 4.02
CA ILE A 537 8.71 22.12 3.66
C ILE A 537 9.91 22.11 2.73
N ASP A 538 10.10 23.21 2.02
CA ASP A 538 11.18 23.47 1.06
C ASP A 538 10.99 22.80 -0.31
N ALA A 539 11.22 23.60 -1.37
CA ALA A 539 11.00 23.18 -2.77
C ALA A 539 12.01 22.15 -3.29
N SER A 540 13.16 22.03 -2.63
CA SER A 540 14.15 21.00 -2.95
C SER A 540 13.75 19.62 -2.44
N SER A 541 12.77 19.51 -1.53
CA SER A 541 12.31 18.24 -0.95
C SER A 541 11.18 17.66 -1.81
N ASN A 542 11.40 16.52 -2.49
CA ASN A 542 10.46 15.99 -3.49
C ASN A 542 10.23 14.47 -3.43
N GLY A 543 9.14 14.03 -4.08
CA GLY A 543 8.83 12.60 -4.31
C GLY A 543 8.31 11.85 -3.08
N HIS A 544 7.82 12.56 -2.07
CA HIS A 544 7.38 11.97 -0.81
C HIS A 544 6.02 11.27 -0.96
N THR A 545 5.80 10.24 -0.15
CA THR A 545 4.52 9.56 -0.03
C THR A 545 4.12 9.46 1.44
N ILE A 546 2.90 9.88 1.76
CA ILE A 546 2.28 9.74 3.07
C ILE A 546 1.10 8.79 2.90
N GLN A 547 1.21 7.57 3.40
CA GLN A 547 0.23 6.53 3.12
C GLN A 547 -0.24 5.77 4.35
N ASN A 548 -1.55 5.52 4.46
CA ASN A 548 -2.15 4.65 5.49
C ASN A 548 -1.76 5.01 6.93
N ASN A 549 -1.69 6.31 7.25
CA ASN A 549 -1.46 6.77 8.63
C ASN A 549 -2.78 7.08 9.33
N TYR A 550 -2.80 6.90 10.65
CA TYR A 550 -3.84 7.45 11.53
C TYR A 550 -3.34 8.73 12.15
N ILE A 551 -3.96 9.86 11.79
CA ILE A 551 -3.57 11.19 12.23
C ILE A 551 -4.70 11.82 13.03
N GLY A 552 -4.35 12.31 14.23
CA GLY A 552 -5.30 12.88 15.18
C GLY A 552 -6.25 11.85 15.81
N LEU A 553 -5.87 10.58 15.76
CA LEU A 553 -6.60 9.45 16.31
C LEU A 553 -5.66 8.66 17.23
N ALA A 554 -6.24 7.96 18.21
CA ALA A 554 -5.55 6.88 18.90
C ALA A 554 -5.15 5.78 17.89
N ALA A 555 -4.17 4.95 18.23
CA ALA A 555 -3.74 3.83 17.39
C ALA A 555 -4.88 2.84 17.06
N SER A 556 -5.94 2.78 17.88
CA SER A 556 -7.15 2.00 17.59
C SER A 556 -7.95 2.53 16.39
N GLY A 557 -7.74 3.78 15.97
CA GLY A 557 -8.50 4.46 14.92
C GLY A 557 -9.93 4.87 15.32
N THR A 558 -10.34 4.63 16.57
CA THR A 558 -11.73 4.81 17.04
C THR A 558 -11.90 5.90 18.09
N SER A 559 -10.81 6.46 18.62
CA SER A 559 -10.83 7.51 19.65
C SER A 559 -10.02 8.72 19.17
N PRO A 560 -10.45 9.96 19.47
CA PRO A 560 -9.72 11.16 19.05
C PRO A 560 -8.41 11.29 19.83
N SER A 561 -7.37 11.79 19.16
CA SER A 561 -6.11 12.23 19.78
C SER A 561 -5.70 13.57 19.16
N PRO A 562 -6.37 14.68 19.53
CA PRO A 562 -6.43 15.89 18.71
C PRO A 562 -5.10 16.53 18.35
N ILE A 563 -5.00 17.09 17.15
CA ILE A 563 -3.85 17.86 16.67
C ILE A 563 -4.06 19.37 16.92
N GLY A 564 -2.98 20.09 17.23
CA GLY A 564 -2.95 21.54 17.45
C GLY A 564 -3.09 21.98 18.91
N ASN A 565 -3.50 21.09 19.82
CA ASN A 565 -3.67 21.35 21.27
C ASN A 565 -4.29 22.73 21.61
N GLY A 566 -5.36 23.13 20.91
CA GLY A 566 -6.05 24.41 21.14
C GLY A 566 -5.50 25.61 20.34
N ALA A 567 -4.37 25.46 19.64
CA ALA A 567 -3.86 26.41 18.64
C ALA A 567 -4.14 25.91 17.21
N THR A 568 -3.80 26.72 16.20
CA THR A 568 -3.86 26.30 14.79
C THR A 568 -2.78 25.26 14.50
N GLY A 569 -3.20 24.03 14.22
CA GLY A 569 -2.33 22.94 13.78
C GLY A 569 -2.97 22.15 12.63
N ASN A 570 -2.17 21.39 11.87
CA ASN A 570 -2.63 20.65 10.69
C ASN A 570 -2.35 19.16 10.82
N GLY A 571 -3.19 18.31 10.23
CA GLY A 571 -2.85 16.89 10.10
C GLY A 571 -1.57 16.73 9.27
N ILE A 572 -1.66 17.17 8.01
CA ILE A 572 -0.52 17.27 7.09
C ILE A 572 -0.36 18.73 6.68
N PHE A 573 0.82 19.29 6.91
CA PHE A 573 1.22 20.59 6.39
C PHE A 573 2.25 20.40 5.29
N ALA A 574 1.99 20.93 4.10
CA ALA A 574 2.90 20.85 2.96
C ALA A 574 3.12 22.23 2.34
N SER A 575 4.37 22.66 2.32
CA SER A 575 4.78 23.92 1.70
C SER A 575 5.90 23.67 0.70
N ALA A 576 5.76 24.23 -0.48
CA ALA A 576 6.80 24.30 -1.51
C ALA A 576 7.30 22.98 -2.15
N SER A 577 7.19 21.81 -1.52
CA SER A 577 7.56 20.49 -2.09
C SER A 577 6.71 20.14 -3.32
N ALA A 578 7.23 19.43 -4.32
CA ALA A 578 6.45 19.01 -5.49
C ALA A 578 6.13 17.50 -5.50
N ASN A 579 5.06 17.13 -6.20
CA ASN A 579 4.68 15.73 -6.47
C ASN A 579 4.49 14.86 -5.21
N LEU A 580 3.89 15.42 -4.15
CA LEU A 580 3.53 14.68 -2.94
C LEU A 580 2.33 13.76 -3.21
N ARG A 581 2.42 12.52 -2.74
CA ARG A 581 1.32 11.56 -2.75
C ARG A 581 0.76 11.41 -1.33
N ILE A 582 -0.51 11.72 -1.12
CA ILE A 582 -1.22 11.59 0.16
C ILE A 582 -2.33 10.58 -0.06
N LEU A 583 -2.12 9.34 0.40
CA LEU A 583 -2.92 8.19 0.04
C LEU A 583 -3.46 7.46 1.27
N ASP A 584 -4.72 7.03 1.24
CA ASP A 584 -5.24 6.05 2.21
C ASP A 584 -5.15 6.46 3.70
N ASN A 585 -4.89 7.74 4.02
CA ASN A 585 -4.76 8.20 5.41
C ASN A 585 -6.13 8.44 6.03
N VAL A 586 -6.22 8.26 7.36
CA VAL A 586 -7.37 8.69 8.15
C VAL A 586 -6.94 9.87 9.01
N ILE A 587 -7.53 11.05 8.74
CA ILE A 587 -7.14 12.31 9.39
C ILE A 587 -8.37 12.95 10.03
N ALA A 588 -8.37 13.02 11.36
CA ALA A 588 -9.50 13.50 12.14
C ALA A 588 -9.03 14.29 13.37
N ALA A 589 -9.96 14.96 14.04
CA ALA A 589 -9.71 15.71 15.27
C ALA A 589 -8.61 16.78 15.11
N VAL A 590 -8.67 17.55 14.02
CA VAL A 590 -7.82 18.73 13.76
C VAL A 590 -8.68 20.00 13.89
N PRO A 591 -9.21 20.34 15.08
CA PRO A 591 -10.35 21.24 15.22
C PRO A 591 -10.09 22.68 14.75
N ASN A 592 -8.84 23.16 14.84
CA ASN A 592 -8.47 24.56 14.60
C ASN A 592 -7.64 24.77 13.32
N GLY A 593 -7.50 23.73 12.49
CA GLY A 593 -6.76 23.81 11.23
C GLY A 593 -7.23 22.78 10.22
N ALA A 594 -6.47 22.57 9.14
CA ALA A 594 -6.88 21.66 8.09
C ALA A 594 -6.37 20.24 8.36
N ALA A 595 -7.15 19.23 7.97
CA ALA A 595 -6.60 17.88 7.89
C ALA A 595 -5.42 17.83 6.92
N ILE A 596 -5.52 18.53 5.78
CA ILE A 596 -4.42 18.73 4.83
C ILE A 596 -4.34 20.22 4.47
N SER A 597 -3.19 20.85 4.72
CA SER A 597 -2.92 22.24 4.37
C SER A 597 -1.77 22.33 3.37
N ILE A 598 -1.99 23.01 2.25
CA ILE A 598 -1.05 23.10 1.12
C ILE A 598 -0.83 24.58 0.77
N THR A 599 0.43 24.99 0.70
CA THR A 599 0.78 26.40 0.47
C THR A 599 2.03 26.57 -0.39
N GLY A 600 2.09 27.68 -1.12
CA GLY A 600 3.27 28.12 -1.87
C GLY A 600 3.25 27.68 -3.33
N ALA A 601 3.66 28.57 -4.23
CA ALA A 601 3.55 28.38 -5.68
C ALA A 601 4.38 27.21 -6.24
N THR A 602 5.35 26.69 -5.49
CA THR A 602 6.12 25.50 -5.89
C THR A 602 5.48 24.19 -5.41
N ALA A 603 4.52 24.25 -4.48
CA ALA A 603 3.70 23.10 -4.11
C ALA A 603 2.70 22.80 -5.23
N THR A 604 3.09 21.86 -6.10
CA THR A 604 2.36 21.52 -7.33
C THR A 604 2.31 20.02 -7.57
N GLY A 605 1.30 19.56 -8.32
CA GLY A 605 1.24 18.17 -8.80
C GLY A 605 0.94 17.13 -7.71
N TYR A 606 0.21 17.49 -6.66
CA TYR A 606 -0.06 16.52 -5.57
C TYR A 606 -1.18 15.56 -5.96
N GLU A 607 -0.99 14.29 -5.62
CA GLU A 607 -2.02 13.26 -5.69
C GLU A 607 -2.61 13.08 -4.29
N ILE A 608 -3.90 13.39 -4.10
CA ILE A 608 -4.60 13.25 -2.83
C ILE A 608 -5.79 12.34 -3.08
N ALA A 609 -5.67 11.07 -2.71
CA ALA A 609 -6.65 10.04 -3.06
C ALA A 609 -6.91 9.07 -1.91
N ARG A 610 -8.13 8.54 -1.85
CA ARG A 610 -8.57 7.50 -0.87
C ARG A 610 -8.39 7.86 0.61
N ASN A 611 -8.17 9.13 0.94
CA ASN A 611 -8.10 9.57 2.33
C ASN A 611 -9.50 9.68 2.95
N LYS A 612 -9.59 9.46 4.26
CA LYS A 612 -10.79 9.68 5.08
C LYS A 612 -10.54 10.85 6.02
N LEU A 613 -11.20 11.98 5.77
CA LEU A 613 -11.03 13.22 6.52
C LEU A 613 -12.27 13.50 7.38
N GLY A 614 -12.06 13.75 8.67
CA GLY A 614 -13.08 14.18 9.65
C GLY A 614 -13.90 13.05 10.25
N THR A 615 -13.37 11.83 10.20
CA THR A 615 -14.05 10.62 10.63
C THR A 615 -13.09 9.65 11.33
N SER A 616 -13.63 8.74 12.14
CA SER A 616 -12.86 7.57 12.60
C SER A 616 -12.44 6.67 11.43
N ALA A 617 -11.55 5.71 11.71
CA ALA A 617 -11.11 4.73 10.72
C ALA A 617 -12.28 3.88 10.15
N SER A 618 -13.32 3.64 10.96
CA SER A 618 -14.58 2.97 10.59
C SER A 618 -15.56 3.89 9.84
N SER A 619 -15.14 5.07 9.40
CA SER A 619 -15.97 6.03 8.67
C SER A 619 -17.17 6.57 9.47
N ILE A 620 -17.03 6.69 10.80
CA ILE A 620 -18.02 7.32 11.69
C ILE A 620 -17.61 8.78 12.00
N PRO A 621 -18.34 9.80 11.48
CA PRO A 621 -18.10 11.20 11.80
C PRO A 621 -18.81 11.59 13.11
N THR A 622 -18.06 12.04 14.11
CA THR A 622 -18.60 12.60 15.37
C THR A 622 -18.00 13.97 15.62
N ALA A 623 -18.59 14.77 16.51
CA ALA A 623 -18.05 16.10 16.85
C ALA A 623 -16.59 16.03 17.33
N ALA A 624 -16.19 14.94 17.99
CA ALA A 624 -14.82 14.72 18.45
C ALA A 624 -13.80 14.51 17.31
N PHE A 625 -14.24 14.07 16.13
CA PHE A 625 -13.38 13.86 14.95
C PHE A 625 -13.35 15.06 14.00
N ARG A 626 -13.99 16.17 14.38
CA ARG A 626 -14.14 17.35 13.54
C ARG A 626 -12.78 17.96 13.17
N ASN A 627 -12.65 18.36 11.92
CA ASN A 627 -11.53 19.16 11.44
C ASN A 627 -11.94 20.63 11.28
N GLY A 628 -10.99 21.56 11.29
CA GLY A 628 -11.22 22.96 10.94
C GLY A 628 -11.60 23.10 9.46
N SER A 629 -10.87 22.43 8.59
CA SER A 629 -11.21 22.23 7.17
C SER A 629 -10.71 20.85 6.73
N GLY A 630 -11.28 20.28 5.68
CA GLY A 630 -10.77 19.02 5.13
C GLY A 630 -9.42 19.23 4.44
N ILE A 631 -9.43 19.97 3.33
CA ILE A 631 -8.25 20.33 2.55
C ILE A 631 -8.25 21.83 2.32
N THR A 632 -7.13 22.51 2.58
CA THR A 632 -6.95 23.94 2.29
C THR A 632 -5.76 24.12 1.35
N ILE A 633 -5.95 24.88 0.26
CA ILE A 633 -4.92 25.23 -0.73
C ILE A 633 -4.81 26.75 -0.79
N THR A 634 -3.59 27.29 -0.74
CA THR A 634 -3.35 28.74 -0.69
C THR A 634 -2.01 29.15 -1.33
N ASN A 635 -1.79 30.45 -1.49
CA ASN A 635 -0.51 31.07 -1.85
C ASN A 635 0.14 30.53 -3.14
N GLY A 636 -0.65 30.43 -4.21
CA GLY A 636 -0.21 30.07 -5.55
C GLY A 636 -0.10 28.57 -5.80
N SER A 637 -0.34 27.74 -4.78
CA SER A 637 -0.32 26.29 -4.89
C SER A 637 -1.46 25.78 -5.80
N GLY A 638 -1.15 24.92 -6.77
CA GLY A 638 -2.09 24.52 -7.82
C GLY A 638 -1.65 23.28 -8.59
N GLY A 639 -2.45 22.86 -9.57
CA GLY A 639 -2.18 21.66 -10.36
C GLY A 639 -2.31 20.35 -9.58
N HIS A 640 -3.10 20.32 -8.50
CA HIS A 640 -3.30 19.11 -7.70
C HIS A 640 -4.44 18.24 -8.24
N GLN A 641 -4.36 16.95 -7.96
CA GLN A 641 -5.42 15.97 -8.17
C GLN A 641 -6.00 15.57 -6.81
N ILE A 642 -7.21 16.04 -6.51
CA ILE A 642 -7.96 15.64 -5.31
C ILE A 642 -9.05 14.68 -5.76
N GLY A 643 -8.90 13.41 -5.44
CA GLY A 643 -9.68 12.30 -6.00
C GLY A 643 -8.94 11.67 -7.19
N GLY A 644 -9.66 11.26 -8.24
CA GLY A 644 -9.06 10.90 -9.51
C GLY A 644 -10.01 10.98 -10.71
N ILE A 645 -10.04 9.97 -11.59
CA ILE A 645 -10.95 9.96 -12.73
C ILE A 645 -12.24 9.20 -12.42
N LEU A 646 -13.36 9.63 -13.04
CA LEU A 646 -14.67 9.01 -12.88
C LEU A 646 -14.56 7.50 -13.13
N ASN A 647 -15.17 6.70 -12.24
CA ASN A 647 -15.21 5.23 -12.28
C ASN A 647 -13.94 4.46 -11.83
N GLN A 648 -12.95 5.11 -11.21
CA GLN A 648 -11.72 4.43 -10.74
C GLN A 648 -11.53 4.31 -9.20
N SER A 649 -12.58 4.34 -8.38
CA SER A 649 -12.54 4.13 -6.90
C SER A 649 -11.53 4.95 -6.06
N VAL A 650 -10.85 5.93 -6.64
CA VAL A 650 -9.79 6.74 -6.00
C VAL A 650 -10.31 7.93 -5.18
N SER A 651 -11.59 7.91 -4.78
CA SER A 651 -12.23 9.04 -4.09
C SER A 651 -11.77 9.21 -2.65
N ASN A 652 -11.52 10.46 -2.24
CA ASN A 652 -11.47 10.78 -0.82
C ASN A 652 -12.88 10.79 -0.22
N THR A 653 -12.97 10.48 1.07
CA THR A 653 -14.15 10.79 1.89
C THR A 653 -13.82 12.01 2.75
N ILE A 654 -14.49 13.14 2.49
CA ILE A 654 -14.24 14.41 3.18
C ILE A 654 -15.53 14.86 3.86
N THR A 655 -15.54 14.79 5.19
CA THR A 655 -16.74 15.10 5.97
C THR A 655 -16.41 15.82 7.27
N ASN A 656 -17.43 16.37 7.91
CA ASN A 656 -17.40 16.77 9.31
C ASN A 656 -16.30 17.81 9.61
N SER A 657 -16.13 18.77 8.70
CA SER A 657 -15.32 19.97 8.94
C SER A 657 -16.19 21.12 9.49
N SER A 658 -15.66 21.94 10.39
CA SER A 658 -16.33 23.18 10.85
C SER A 658 -16.40 24.21 9.72
N GLY A 659 -15.30 24.34 8.95
CA GLY A 659 -15.20 25.05 7.68
C GLY A 659 -15.40 24.14 6.47
N ALA A 660 -14.81 24.51 5.33
CA ALA A 660 -15.05 23.83 4.07
C ALA A 660 -14.51 22.40 4.04
N GLY A 661 -15.10 21.55 3.20
CA GLY A 661 -14.52 20.25 2.88
C GLY A 661 -13.21 20.41 2.11
N VAL A 662 -13.26 21.15 1.00
CA VAL A 662 -12.09 21.55 0.20
C VAL A 662 -12.15 23.05 -0.02
N HIS A 663 -11.15 23.80 0.46
CA HIS A 663 -11.06 25.24 0.33
C HIS A 663 -9.87 25.62 -0.54
N LEU A 664 -10.12 26.17 -1.72
CA LEU A 664 -9.11 26.85 -2.53
C LEU A 664 -9.24 28.34 -2.22
N THR A 665 -8.30 28.92 -1.49
CA THR A 665 -8.40 30.34 -1.09
C THR A 665 -8.27 31.28 -2.29
N THR A 666 -8.59 32.56 -2.10
CA THR A 666 -8.43 33.60 -3.14
C THR A 666 -7.00 33.71 -3.69
N SER A 667 -5.99 33.29 -2.91
CA SER A 667 -4.59 33.27 -3.33
C SER A 667 -4.13 31.94 -3.89
N ALA A 668 -4.96 30.90 -3.98
CA ALA A 668 -4.57 29.60 -4.54
C ALA A 668 -4.25 29.67 -6.05
N GLY A 669 -3.42 28.75 -6.51
CA GLY A 669 -3.08 28.60 -7.92
C GLY A 669 -4.19 27.91 -8.73
N VAL A 670 -3.97 27.82 -10.04
CA VAL A 670 -4.92 27.20 -11.00
C VAL A 670 -4.60 25.72 -11.23
N GLY A 671 -5.50 25.01 -11.92
CA GLY A 671 -5.27 23.64 -12.41
C GLY A 671 -5.53 22.53 -11.39
N THR A 672 -5.98 22.86 -10.17
CA THR A 672 -6.42 21.85 -9.20
C THR A 672 -7.75 21.24 -9.64
N THR A 673 -7.80 19.91 -9.67
CA THR A 673 -9.01 19.13 -9.93
C THR A 673 -9.54 18.53 -8.63
N VAL A 674 -10.87 18.61 -8.42
CA VAL A 674 -11.55 18.06 -7.25
C VAL A 674 -12.64 17.10 -7.71
N ARG A 675 -12.26 15.87 -8.07
CA ARG A 675 -13.17 14.87 -8.64
C ARG A 675 -12.55 13.47 -8.71
N PRO A 676 -13.37 12.39 -8.76
CA PRO A 676 -14.57 12.28 -7.96
C PRO A 676 -14.19 12.17 -6.47
N ASN A 677 -14.94 12.82 -5.59
CA ASN A 677 -14.80 12.69 -4.13
C ASN A 677 -16.17 12.52 -3.48
N ARG A 678 -16.21 11.90 -2.29
CA ARG A 678 -17.38 11.87 -1.42
C ARG A 678 -17.26 13.00 -0.41
N ILE A 679 -17.91 14.14 -0.69
CA ILE A 679 -17.84 15.35 0.14
C ILE A 679 -19.24 15.65 0.72
N PHE A 680 -19.40 15.61 2.03
CA PHE A 680 -20.69 15.82 2.70
C PHE A 680 -20.52 16.29 4.15
N GLY A 681 -21.53 16.92 4.74
CA GLY A 681 -21.52 17.26 6.17
C GLY A 681 -20.35 18.15 6.62
N ASN A 682 -19.85 19.04 5.73
CA ASN A 682 -18.86 20.07 6.05
C ASN A 682 -19.56 21.42 6.26
N GLY A 683 -18.81 22.45 6.69
CA GLY A 683 -19.38 23.76 7.00
C GLY A 683 -20.31 23.73 8.21
N VAL A 684 -20.08 22.83 9.18
CA VAL A 684 -21.06 22.58 10.24
C VAL A 684 -21.22 23.78 11.19
N ASP A 685 -20.16 24.59 11.33
CA ASP A 685 -20.14 25.74 12.25
C ASP A 685 -20.04 27.09 11.51
N THR A 686 -20.08 27.08 10.17
CA THR A 686 -19.85 28.25 9.31
C THR A 686 -20.76 28.22 8.07
N ASN A 687 -20.69 29.25 7.22
CA ASN A 687 -21.38 29.26 5.91
C ASN A 687 -20.57 28.55 4.81
N ALA A 688 -19.52 27.80 5.18
CA ALA A 688 -18.65 27.11 4.23
C ALA A 688 -19.38 25.95 3.53
N LEU A 689 -18.92 25.59 2.34
CA LEU A 689 -19.48 24.54 1.52
C LEU A 689 -18.64 23.25 1.57
N GLY A 690 -19.12 22.22 0.88
CA GLY A 690 -18.28 21.05 0.58
C GLY A 690 -17.02 21.44 -0.21
N ILE A 691 -17.17 22.34 -1.18
CA ILE A 691 -16.08 22.93 -1.95
C ILE A 691 -16.28 24.44 -1.97
N ASP A 692 -15.31 25.19 -1.45
CA ASP A 692 -15.26 26.65 -1.54
C ASP A 692 -14.10 27.09 -2.44
N LEU A 693 -14.40 28.04 -3.33
CA LEU A 693 -13.45 28.69 -4.23
C LEU A 693 -13.39 30.17 -3.86
N GLY A 694 -12.25 30.65 -3.37
CA GLY A 694 -12.12 32.02 -2.89
C GLY A 694 -12.68 32.20 -1.47
N ASP A 695 -13.63 33.12 -1.33
CA ASP A 695 -14.31 33.40 -0.06
C ASP A 695 -15.25 32.23 0.31
N LEU A 696 -15.53 32.07 1.61
CA LEU A 696 -16.41 30.99 2.09
C LEU A 696 -17.86 31.24 1.66
N GLY A 697 -18.50 30.21 1.12
CA GLY A 697 -19.88 30.25 0.63
C GLY A 697 -19.97 30.32 -0.89
N ALA A 698 -21.19 30.19 -1.41
CA ALA A 698 -21.42 30.18 -2.84
C ALA A 698 -21.17 31.58 -3.44
N LEU A 699 -20.15 31.70 -4.30
CA LEU A 699 -19.91 32.92 -5.07
C LEU A 699 -21.09 33.24 -6.01
N PRO A 700 -21.52 34.50 -6.16
CA PRO A 700 -22.58 34.89 -7.11
C PRO A 700 -22.22 34.56 -8.56
N ASN A 701 -23.24 34.38 -9.41
CA ASN A 701 -23.00 34.32 -10.86
C ASN A 701 -23.10 35.74 -11.45
N ASP A 702 -22.27 36.07 -12.44
CA ASP A 702 -22.26 37.38 -13.10
C ASP A 702 -22.19 37.30 -14.64
N SER A 703 -22.19 38.48 -15.28
CA SER A 703 -22.19 38.63 -16.73
C SER A 703 -20.78 38.87 -17.26
N GLY A 704 -20.25 37.92 -18.04
CA GLY A 704 -19.02 38.10 -18.82
C GLY A 704 -17.72 37.62 -18.16
N ASP A 705 -17.80 36.91 -17.01
CA ASP A 705 -16.76 36.10 -16.34
C ASP A 705 -15.28 36.52 -16.57
N GLY A 706 -15.00 37.80 -16.29
CA GLY A 706 -13.66 38.38 -16.26
C GLY A 706 -12.96 38.29 -14.90
N ASP A 707 -13.46 37.44 -14.00
CA ASP A 707 -12.97 37.30 -12.63
C ASP A 707 -11.62 36.58 -12.54
N GLY A 708 -10.92 36.79 -11.42
CA GLY A 708 -9.66 36.12 -11.09
C GLY A 708 -9.79 35.15 -9.92
N GLY A 709 -8.73 34.38 -9.65
CA GLY A 709 -8.68 33.42 -8.53
C GLY A 709 -8.93 31.97 -8.96
N PRO A 710 -9.20 31.06 -8.01
CA PRO A 710 -9.42 29.64 -8.30
C PRO A 710 -10.54 29.45 -9.33
N ASN A 711 -10.28 28.62 -10.34
CA ASN A 711 -11.19 28.39 -11.46
C ASN A 711 -11.57 29.66 -12.25
N ASN A 712 -10.72 30.71 -12.23
CA ASN A 712 -10.94 32.01 -12.88
C ASN A 712 -12.33 32.63 -12.59
N GLY A 713 -12.89 32.38 -11.39
CA GLY A 713 -14.21 32.87 -11.02
C GLY A 713 -15.35 32.37 -11.92
N GLN A 714 -15.19 31.22 -12.59
CA GLN A 714 -16.24 30.67 -13.43
C GLN A 714 -17.55 30.49 -12.64
N ASN A 715 -18.62 31.08 -13.16
CA ASN A 715 -19.99 30.91 -12.65
C ASN A 715 -20.32 29.43 -12.36
N LYS A 716 -20.95 29.17 -11.21
CA LYS A 716 -21.45 27.83 -10.88
C LYS A 716 -22.68 27.48 -11.72
N PRO A 717 -22.89 26.19 -12.06
CA PRO A 717 -24.16 25.74 -12.63
C PRO A 717 -25.33 26.07 -11.71
N VAL A 718 -26.43 26.58 -12.26
CA VAL A 718 -27.71 26.75 -11.59
C VAL A 718 -28.59 25.58 -11.98
N VAL A 719 -28.74 24.61 -11.07
CA VAL A 719 -29.66 23.48 -11.27
C VAL A 719 -31.09 23.99 -11.17
N THR A 720 -31.88 23.81 -12.22
CA THR A 720 -33.28 24.26 -12.30
C THR A 720 -34.28 23.13 -12.10
N ASP A 721 -33.88 21.89 -12.38
CA ASP A 721 -34.75 20.73 -12.21
C ASP A 721 -33.94 19.46 -11.94
N SER A 722 -34.53 18.52 -11.20
CA SER A 722 -33.98 17.19 -11.02
C SER A 722 -35.07 16.13 -10.92
N LEU A 723 -35.32 15.47 -12.05
CA LEU A 723 -36.42 14.52 -12.21
C LEU A 723 -35.91 13.09 -12.14
N VAL A 724 -36.60 12.25 -11.38
CA VAL A 724 -36.40 10.80 -11.43
C VAL A 724 -37.22 10.26 -12.60
N ASN A 725 -36.56 9.62 -13.55
CA ASN A 725 -37.19 8.98 -14.70
C ASN A 725 -37.80 7.63 -14.30
N ALA A 726 -38.76 7.15 -15.10
CA ALA A 726 -39.45 5.88 -14.85
C ALA A 726 -38.52 4.65 -14.86
N ASP A 727 -37.35 4.76 -15.49
CA ASP A 727 -36.30 3.74 -15.53
C ASP A 727 -35.33 3.80 -14.34
N GLY A 728 -35.54 4.73 -13.40
CA GLY A 728 -34.67 4.94 -12.23
C GLY A 728 -33.46 5.84 -12.47
N THR A 729 -33.24 6.31 -13.71
CA THR A 729 -32.22 7.34 -13.99
C THR A 729 -32.67 8.71 -13.47
N ARG A 730 -31.73 9.65 -13.25
CA ARG A 730 -32.07 11.03 -12.86
C ARG A 730 -31.68 11.99 -13.98
N GLN A 731 -32.66 12.75 -14.48
CA GLN A 731 -32.41 13.87 -15.37
C GLN A 731 -32.15 15.12 -14.53
N VAL A 732 -31.02 15.78 -14.75
CA VAL A 732 -30.69 17.07 -14.13
C VAL A 732 -30.70 18.13 -15.21
N SER A 733 -31.48 19.18 -15.02
CA SER A 733 -31.52 20.34 -15.91
C SER A 733 -30.94 21.56 -15.19
N GLY A 734 -30.25 22.42 -15.93
CA GLY A 734 -29.69 23.63 -15.35
C GLY A 734 -29.09 24.57 -16.40
N LEU A 735 -28.65 25.73 -15.94
CA LEU A 735 -27.96 26.73 -16.73
C LEU A 735 -26.52 26.90 -16.22
N LEU A 736 -25.55 26.84 -17.12
CA LEU A 736 -24.17 27.25 -16.86
C LEU A 736 -23.86 28.44 -17.76
N SER A 737 -23.64 29.62 -17.16
CA SER A 737 -23.23 30.83 -17.87
C SER A 737 -21.71 30.87 -17.93
N THR A 738 -21.11 30.66 -19.09
CA THR A 738 -19.66 30.46 -19.24
C THR A 738 -19.15 30.94 -20.59
N GLN A 739 -17.84 31.18 -20.70
CA GLN A 739 -17.18 31.43 -21.99
C GLN A 739 -17.34 30.26 -22.96
N ASN A 740 -17.15 30.54 -24.25
CA ASN A 740 -17.12 29.48 -25.26
C ASN A 740 -15.90 28.58 -25.04
N GLY A 741 -16.13 27.30 -24.78
CA GLY A 741 -15.06 26.34 -24.48
C GLY A 741 -15.58 24.92 -24.31
N SER A 742 -14.66 24.00 -24.00
CA SER A 742 -15.00 22.64 -23.61
C SER A 742 -14.94 22.53 -22.09
N TYR A 743 -16.03 22.03 -21.49
CA TYR A 743 -16.17 21.90 -20.04
C TYR A 743 -16.46 20.46 -19.68
N ILE A 744 -15.96 20.04 -18.52
CA ILE A 744 -16.33 18.77 -17.90
C ILE A 744 -17.27 19.08 -16.75
N ILE A 745 -18.42 18.40 -16.72
CA ILE A 745 -19.45 18.58 -15.72
C ILE A 745 -19.58 17.27 -14.94
N ASP A 746 -19.24 17.31 -13.66
CA ASP A 746 -19.45 16.20 -12.74
C ASP A 746 -20.73 16.44 -11.93
N ILE A 747 -21.65 15.49 -11.96
CA ILE A 747 -22.93 15.57 -11.24
C ILE A 747 -22.87 14.64 -10.03
N TYR A 748 -22.96 15.22 -8.83
CA TYR A 748 -22.94 14.48 -7.57
C TYR A 748 -24.34 14.36 -7.00
N ARG A 749 -24.68 13.17 -6.50
CA ARG A 749 -25.93 12.94 -5.78
C ARG A 749 -25.79 13.36 -4.32
N SER A 750 -26.70 14.21 -3.85
CA SER A 750 -26.95 14.42 -2.42
C SER A 750 -28.32 13.82 -2.06
N PRO A 751 -28.45 13.02 -0.99
CA PRO A 751 -29.75 12.54 -0.50
C PRO A 751 -30.71 13.68 -0.15
N ASP A 752 -30.16 14.86 0.18
CA ASP A 752 -30.92 16.04 0.63
C ASP A 752 -31.21 17.03 -0.50
N CYS A 753 -30.75 16.78 -1.74
CA CYS A 753 -31.16 17.57 -2.89
C CYS A 753 -32.53 17.07 -3.38
N PRO A 754 -33.58 17.92 -3.36
CA PRO A 754 -34.93 17.53 -3.76
C PRO A 754 -35.01 16.96 -5.18
#